data_AF-A0A9D4UKX5-F1
#
_entry.id   AF-A0A9D4UKX5-F1
#
_cell.length_a   1.000
_cell.length_b   1.000
_cell.length_c   1.000
_cell.angle_alpha   90.00
_cell.angle_beta   90.00
_cell.angle_gamma   90.00
#
_symmetry.space_group_name_H-M   'P 1'
#
loop_
_entity.id
_entity.type
_entity.pdbx_description
1 polymer ?
#
loop_
_entity_poly.entity_id
_entity_poly.type
_entity_poly.pdbx_seq_one_letter_code
_entity_poly.pdbx_strand_id
1 'polypeptide(L)'
;ERERERERELHSSAARMGRACIVFCIFCFLCSGILRASAQQSYAGVGGDCSTSTSTTSADINVGYSCSQALPSCQTYSYYRTQQSQSLSDVASLFATNTSALASANSLSTSSSLTANQPLFIPISCACNSLGYSVMGIPYTIQPDDTFFKIANSTFQGLTTCTGVEDSNPTVSASSLVIGASITVPLRCACPSQSQLGQGINLLITYPIVSGDSVDVINSGFRANLSLLQGANSLSQNSIIYAQSTILIPLAEKPETPPSIGITVPSTPSPAPPAGKKSSHVGMYVGIAVGAFLAGLIIILAICCFKRRRRHRSKRGRNANTSSEAALMEVSDAKSSSFFKKHEIDIDEINYKLPSYSTQDILAATNNFDTSNHIKGSVYRGILKDQTVAIKRIDGNVSNRISMFKSLHHSNLVPLVGICLGTRESFLVYPYVGKGSLKDWLHDFPHEETRSPPSHLSWYARVRIAADVANALEYLHEYTKPGFVHKNIASSNILVDANFRGKLSNLGLAKSTEDMEEGVAWTSHIEGKQGYLAPEYMNEGMLSSKTDVFAFGVVLLEMLSGEEPILRDEEGMQLPGKSAFLWESTNSVLQGDDVVAQENLKHWVDPTLKGQYPLHCAMKMLLLARRCVSQDPVARPSVSYIASILMEIMEASQKWESEGARDGVVGR
;
A
#
# COMPACT_ATOMS: atom_id res chain seq x y z
N GLU A 1 -47.52 -54.53 -38.47
CA GLU A 1 -47.62 -53.05 -38.57
C GLU A 1 -46.69 -52.34 -37.57
N ARG A 2 -46.89 -52.51 -36.25
CA ARG A 2 -46.03 -51.95 -35.18
C ARG A 2 -44.51 -52.13 -35.37
N GLU A 3 -44.05 -53.24 -35.96
CA GLU A 3 -42.61 -53.42 -36.30
C GLU A 3 -42.11 -52.44 -37.35
N ARG A 4 -42.86 -52.22 -38.43
CA ARG A 4 -42.51 -51.24 -39.48
C ARG A 4 -42.54 -49.80 -38.96
N GLU A 5 -43.28 -49.56 -37.88
CA GLU A 5 -43.32 -48.27 -37.20
C GLU A 5 -42.05 -48.06 -36.36
N ARG A 6 -41.61 -49.07 -35.61
CA ARG A 6 -40.32 -49.07 -34.90
C ARG A 6 -39.12 -48.92 -35.83
N GLU A 7 -39.12 -49.57 -37.00
CA GLU A 7 -38.04 -49.39 -37.99
C GLU A 7 -37.96 -47.95 -38.50
N ARG A 8 -39.11 -47.29 -38.73
CA ARG A 8 -39.14 -45.86 -39.13
C ARG A 8 -38.64 -44.93 -38.02
N GLU A 9 -38.96 -45.21 -36.77
CA GLU A 9 -38.43 -44.45 -35.63
C GLU A 9 -36.91 -44.62 -35.48
N LEU A 10 -36.39 -45.84 -35.64
CA LEU A 10 -34.95 -46.12 -35.64
C LEU A 10 -34.21 -45.38 -36.76
N HIS A 11 -34.73 -45.42 -38.00
CA HIS A 11 -34.16 -44.65 -39.10
C HIS A 11 -34.26 -43.13 -38.89
N SER A 12 -35.34 -42.63 -38.28
CA SER A 12 -35.49 -41.22 -37.91
C SER A 12 -34.50 -40.77 -36.82
N SER A 13 -34.18 -41.66 -35.88
CA SER A 13 -33.19 -41.42 -34.82
C SER A 13 -31.77 -41.41 -35.38
N ALA A 14 -31.40 -42.42 -36.18
CA ALA A 14 -30.10 -42.48 -36.86
C ALA A 14 -29.84 -41.27 -37.78
N ALA A 15 -30.84 -40.83 -38.54
CA ALA A 15 -30.74 -39.64 -39.39
C ALA A 15 -30.58 -38.33 -38.59
N ARG A 16 -31.16 -38.24 -37.39
CA ARG A 16 -30.94 -37.11 -36.48
C ARG A 16 -29.53 -37.12 -35.88
N MET A 17 -29.03 -38.29 -35.48
CA MET A 17 -27.67 -38.43 -34.93
C MET A 17 -26.59 -38.11 -35.98
N GLY A 18 -26.76 -38.56 -37.22
CA GLY A 18 -25.85 -38.21 -38.33
C GLY A 18 -25.80 -36.70 -38.64
N ARG A 19 -26.95 -36.01 -38.59
CA ARG A 19 -26.98 -34.54 -38.75
C ARG A 19 -26.32 -33.82 -37.57
N ALA A 20 -26.48 -34.30 -36.35
CA ALA A 20 -25.80 -33.75 -35.18
C ALA A 20 -24.27 -33.90 -35.28
N CYS A 21 -23.76 -35.06 -35.72
CA CYS A 21 -22.34 -35.25 -35.97
C CYS A 21 -21.80 -34.33 -37.08
N ILE A 22 -22.52 -34.12 -38.18
CA ILE A 22 -22.07 -33.20 -39.25
C ILE A 22 -22.03 -31.75 -38.74
N VAL A 23 -23.03 -31.30 -37.97
CA VAL A 23 -23.02 -29.98 -37.34
C VAL A 23 -21.87 -29.86 -36.34
N PHE A 24 -21.61 -30.89 -35.53
CA PHE A 24 -20.47 -30.92 -34.60
C PHE A 24 -19.12 -30.89 -35.33
N CYS A 25 -18.95 -31.63 -36.43
CA CYS A 25 -17.74 -31.59 -37.25
C CYS A 25 -17.54 -30.23 -37.93
N ILE A 26 -18.60 -29.58 -38.42
CA ILE A 26 -18.52 -28.21 -38.97
C ILE A 26 -18.18 -27.21 -37.85
N PHE A 27 -18.75 -27.38 -36.65
CA PHE A 27 -18.40 -26.56 -35.49
C PHE A 27 -16.93 -26.75 -35.10
N CYS A 28 -16.41 -27.99 -35.08
CA CYS A 28 -15.00 -28.27 -34.87
C CYS A 28 -14.10 -27.70 -35.98
N PHE A 29 -14.53 -27.72 -37.25
CA PHE A 29 -13.76 -27.16 -38.36
C PHE A 29 -13.74 -25.61 -38.36
N LEU A 30 -14.81 -24.99 -37.87
CA LEU A 30 -14.85 -23.54 -37.60
C LEU A 30 -14.00 -23.19 -36.36
N CYS A 31 -13.97 -24.04 -35.33
CA CYS A 31 -13.09 -23.90 -34.16
C CYS A 31 -11.61 -24.15 -34.47
N SER A 32 -11.25 -24.84 -35.56
CA SER A 32 -9.86 -25.00 -36.01
C SER A 32 -9.41 -23.94 -37.04
N GLY A 33 -10.27 -22.99 -37.39
CA GLY A 33 -9.99 -21.86 -38.28
C GLY A 33 -9.45 -20.59 -37.59
N ILE A 34 -9.26 -20.59 -36.27
CA ILE A 34 -8.57 -19.48 -35.60
C ILE A 34 -7.09 -19.56 -35.94
N LEU A 35 -6.64 -18.66 -36.81
CA LEU A 35 -5.26 -18.20 -36.86
C LEU A 35 -4.88 -17.73 -35.45
N ARG A 36 -4.33 -18.65 -34.64
CA ARG A 36 -3.65 -18.30 -33.40
C ARG A 36 -2.44 -17.48 -33.81
N ALA A 37 -2.57 -16.16 -33.74
CA ALA A 37 -1.43 -15.28 -33.71
C ALA A 37 -0.60 -15.72 -32.50
N SER A 38 0.50 -16.42 -32.76
CA SER A 38 1.47 -16.76 -31.71
C SER A 38 1.92 -15.46 -31.10
N ALA A 39 1.52 -15.23 -29.86
CA ALA A 39 1.94 -14.05 -29.14
C ALA A 39 3.47 -14.02 -29.06
N GLN A 40 4.06 -12.82 -29.13
CA GLN A 40 5.51 -12.68 -29.07
C GLN A 40 6.06 -13.29 -27.77
N GLN A 41 5.30 -13.16 -26.69
CA GLN A 41 5.57 -13.67 -25.34
C GLN A 41 4.35 -13.45 -24.43
N SER A 42 4.37 -14.06 -23.25
CA SER A 42 3.47 -13.71 -22.14
C SER A 42 3.82 -12.33 -21.56
N TYR A 43 2.81 -11.53 -21.21
CA TYR A 43 3.01 -10.32 -20.41
C TYR A 43 3.66 -10.68 -19.06
N ALA A 44 4.91 -10.28 -18.89
CA ALA A 44 5.60 -10.37 -17.62
C ALA A 44 5.07 -9.25 -16.70
N GLY A 45 4.26 -9.64 -15.71
CA GLY A 45 3.65 -8.74 -14.73
C GLY A 45 4.67 -8.14 -13.76
N VAL A 46 4.35 -8.16 -12.45
CA VAL A 46 5.23 -7.65 -11.40
C VAL A 46 6.60 -8.34 -11.50
N GLY A 47 7.67 -7.55 -11.61
CA GLY A 47 9.05 -8.06 -11.65
C GLY A 47 9.42 -8.76 -10.34
N GLY A 48 10.40 -9.66 -10.41
CA GLY A 48 10.83 -10.47 -9.26
C GLY A 48 11.24 -9.65 -8.02
N ASP A 49 11.00 -10.23 -6.85
CA ASP A 49 11.36 -9.66 -5.54
C ASP A 49 12.89 -9.73 -5.32
N CYS A 50 13.51 -8.57 -5.10
CA CYS A 50 14.94 -8.44 -4.85
C CYS A 50 15.32 -8.47 -3.35
N SER A 51 14.37 -8.81 -2.47
CA SER A 51 14.61 -8.97 -1.03
C SER A 51 14.85 -10.43 -0.61
N THR A 52 14.54 -11.40 -1.47
CA THR A 52 14.72 -12.83 -1.19
C THR A 52 15.93 -13.43 -1.89
N SER A 53 16.97 -13.78 -1.13
CA SER A 53 18.13 -14.56 -1.61
C SER A 53 17.83 -16.05 -1.89
N THR A 54 16.58 -16.36 -2.25
CA THR A 54 16.17 -17.69 -2.70
C THR A 54 16.29 -17.77 -4.21
N SER A 55 17.16 -18.65 -4.67
CA SER A 55 17.31 -19.05 -6.08
C SER A 55 16.09 -19.84 -6.59
N THR A 56 14.94 -19.17 -6.71
CA THR A 56 13.79 -19.70 -7.43
C THR A 56 14.14 -19.86 -8.91
N THR A 57 13.93 -21.07 -9.43
CA THR A 57 14.30 -21.51 -10.80
C THR A 57 13.46 -20.89 -11.93
N SER A 58 12.88 -19.69 -11.71
CA SER A 58 12.17 -18.90 -12.72
C SER A 58 13.04 -17.77 -13.28
N ALA A 59 14.30 -18.07 -13.60
CA ALA A 59 15.24 -17.12 -14.21
C ALA A 59 14.77 -16.59 -15.59
N ASP A 60 13.83 -17.30 -16.22
CA ASP A 60 13.45 -17.13 -17.62
C ASP A 60 12.50 -15.97 -17.97
N ILE A 61 12.06 -15.17 -16.99
CA ILE A 61 11.11 -14.06 -17.23
C ILE A 61 11.67 -12.69 -16.83
N ASN A 62 12.69 -12.63 -15.96
CA ASN A 62 13.04 -11.40 -15.26
C ASN A 62 13.97 -10.44 -16.03
N VAL A 63 14.85 -10.98 -16.88
CA VAL A 63 15.95 -10.20 -17.50
C VAL A 63 15.51 -9.40 -18.74
N GLY A 64 14.62 -9.95 -19.57
CA GLY A 64 14.30 -9.39 -20.88
C GLY A 64 12.98 -9.91 -21.45
N TYR A 65 12.78 -9.67 -22.73
CA TYR A 65 11.65 -10.21 -23.49
C TYR A 65 12.09 -11.40 -24.34
N SER A 66 11.27 -12.45 -24.48
CA SER A 66 11.69 -13.67 -25.18
C SER A 66 11.89 -13.44 -26.69
N CYS A 67 12.97 -14.01 -27.26
CA CYS A 67 13.31 -13.86 -28.66
C CYS A 67 13.85 -15.17 -29.29
N SER A 68 13.44 -15.44 -30.52
CA SER A 68 14.03 -16.48 -31.36
C SER A 68 15.23 -15.92 -32.14
N GLN A 69 16.32 -16.68 -32.27
CA GLN A 69 17.56 -16.24 -32.95
C GLN A 69 17.42 -15.87 -34.46
N ALA A 70 16.23 -16.00 -35.06
CA ALA A 70 15.97 -15.68 -36.46
C ALA A 70 16.02 -14.17 -36.81
N LEU A 71 15.97 -13.27 -35.80
CA LEU A 71 16.17 -11.83 -35.96
C LEU A 71 17.05 -11.33 -34.79
N PRO A 72 18.37 -11.14 -35.00
CA PRO A 72 19.30 -10.92 -33.89
C PRO A 72 19.25 -9.50 -33.30
N SER A 73 18.86 -8.47 -34.07
CA SER A 73 18.74 -7.10 -33.58
C SER A 73 17.82 -6.22 -34.44
N CYS A 74 17.36 -5.11 -33.86
CA CYS A 74 16.54 -4.09 -34.52
C CYS A 74 16.69 -2.71 -33.85
N GLN A 75 16.34 -1.64 -34.56
CA GLN A 75 16.13 -0.33 -33.95
C GLN A 75 14.68 -0.21 -33.46
N THR A 76 14.50 0.25 -32.23
CA THR A 76 13.17 0.54 -31.66
C THR A 76 13.25 1.69 -30.67
N TYR A 77 12.17 1.96 -29.93
CA TYR A 77 12.10 3.03 -28.94
C TYR A 77 11.55 2.54 -27.60
N SER A 78 12.07 3.09 -26.52
CA SER A 78 11.43 3.05 -25.20
C SER A 78 10.74 4.38 -24.93
N TYR A 79 9.57 4.34 -24.29
CA TYR A 79 8.89 5.53 -23.78
C TYR A 79 9.45 5.87 -22.39
N TYR A 80 9.80 7.13 -22.15
CA TYR A 80 10.33 7.62 -20.87
C TYR A 80 9.65 8.94 -20.51
N ARG A 81 9.43 9.18 -19.22
CA ARG A 81 8.87 10.45 -18.70
C ARG A 81 9.99 11.21 -17.99
N THR A 82 10.25 12.46 -18.34
CA THR A 82 11.31 13.25 -17.69
C THR A 82 11.06 13.44 -16.20
N GLN A 83 12.11 13.29 -15.40
CA GLN A 83 12.08 13.63 -13.98
C GLN A 83 12.26 15.15 -13.79
N GLN A 84 12.03 15.64 -12.57
CA GLN A 84 12.15 17.07 -12.27
C GLN A 84 13.58 17.58 -12.54
N SER A 85 13.69 18.73 -13.21
CA SER A 85 14.96 19.41 -13.53
C SER A 85 15.93 18.68 -14.47
N GLN A 86 15.52 17.62 -15.17
CA GLN A 86 16.38 16.96 -16.17
C GLN A 86 16.55 17.79 -17.46
N SER A 87 17.78 17.86 -17.97
CA SER A 87 18.11 18.36 -19.30
C SER A 87 18.13 17.24 -20.35
N LEU A 88 18.11 17.60 -21.64
CA LEU A 88 18.19 16.63 -22.73
C LEU A 88 19.54 15.87 -22.73
N SER A 89 20.61 16.49 -22.24
CA SER A 89 21.90 15.83 -22.00
C SER A 89 21.83 14.79 -20.88
N ASP A 90 21.12 15.07 -19.79
CA ASP A 90 21.04 14.13 -18.65
C ASP A 90 20.28 12.86 -19.05
N VAL A 91 19.17 13.01 -19.79
CA VAL A 91 18.42 11.88 -20.34
C VAL A 91 19.26 11.12 -21.38
N ALA A 92 20.00 11.83 -22.25
CA ALA A 92 20.88 11.18 -23.22
C ALA A 92 21.98 10.36 -22.53
N SER A 93 22.61 10.90 -21.48
CA SER A 93 23.60 10.20 -20.65
C SER A 93 23.01 9.00 -19.92
N LEU A 94 21.83 9.13 -19.31
CA LEU A 94 21.14 8.04 -18.60
C LEU A 94 20.85 6.83 -19.50
N PHE A 95 20.51 7.08 -20.77
CA PHE A 95 20.20 6.03 -21.74
C PHE A 95 21.37 5.66 -22.67
N ALA A 96 22.59 6.11 -22.35
CA ALA A 96 23.80 5.89 -23.17
C ALA A 96 23.63 6.21 -24.67
N THR A 97 22.87 7.27 -24.96
CA THR A 97 22.57 7.75 -26.33
C THR A 97 23.11 9.16 -26.55
N ASN A 98 23.17 9.63 -27.79
CA ASN A 98 23.65 10.97 -28.10
C ASN A 98 22.51 11.99 -28.15
N THR A 99 22.73 13.17 -27.56
CA THR A 99 21.73 14.26 -27.44
C THR A 99 21.08 14.62 -28.78
N SER A 100 21.83 14.59 -29.89
CA SER A 100 21.29 14.87 -31.23
C SER A 100 20.33 13.79 -31.74
N ALA A 101 20.56 12.50 -31.44
CA ALA A 101 19.64 11.44 -31.80
C ALA A 101 18.37 11.48 -30.93
N LEU A 102 18.52 11.74 -29.63
CA LEU A 102 17.39 11.93 -28.72
C LEU A 102 16.54 13.15 -29.12
N ALA A 103 17.18 14.26 -29.50
CA ALA A 103 16.50 15.44 -30.05
C ALA A 103 15.71 15.10 -31.32
N SER A 104 16.37 14.44 -32.28
CA SER A 104 15.77 14.04 -33.57
C SER A 104 14.62 13.05 -33.41
N ALA A 105 14.72 12.10 -32.46
CA ALA A 105 13.68 11.11 -32.18
C ALA A 105 12.38 11.74 -31.62
N ASN A 106 12.44 12.98 -31.11
CA ASN A 106 11.35 13.69 -30.43
C ASN A 106 10.96 15.01 -31.10
N SER A 107 11.52 15.32 -32.28
CA SER A 107 11.32 16.61 -32.98
C SER A 107 11.70 17.84 -32.13
N LEU A 108 12.73 17.70 -31.29
CA LEU A 108 13.26 18.76 -30.41
C LEU A 108 14.56 19.36 -30.96
N SER A 109 14.95 20.55 -30.49
CA SER A 109 16.31 21.05 -30.64
C SER A 109 17.22 20.51 -29.52
N THR A 110 18.53 20.45 -29.77
CA THR A 110 19.53 20.10 -28.73
C THR A 110 19.60 21.12 -27.58
N SER A 111 19.03 22.32 -27.78
CA SER A 111 18.91 23.39 -26.79
C SER A 111 17.53 23.46 -26.11
N SER A 112 16.61 22.53 -26.39
CA SER A 112 15.27 22.55 -25.83
C SER A 112 15.28 22.26 -24.33
N SER A 113 14.64 23.11 -23.53
CA SER A 113 14.40 22.84 -22.11
C SER A 113 13.28 21.81 -21.96
N LEU A 114 13.50 20.80 -21.12
CA LEU A 114 12.49 19.80 -20.80
C LEU A 114 11.65 20.25 -19.58
N THR A 115 10.38 19.90 -19.58
CA THR A 115 9.49 20.04 -18.41
C THR A 115 9.40 18.72 -17.65
N ALA A 116 8.97 18.71 -16.39
CA ALA A 116 8.75 17.47 -15.64
C ALA A 116 7.56 16.67 -16.22
N ASN A 117 7.64 15.34 -16.19
CA ASN A 117 6.69 14.40 -16.79
C ASN A 117 6.47 14.58 -18.30
N GLN A 118 7.38 15.24 -19.01
CA GLN A 118 7.37 15.32 -20.46
C GLN A 118 7.71 13.94 -21.05
N PRO A 119 6.87 13.39 -21.94
CA PRO A 119 7.14 12.11 -22.55
C PRO A 119 8.20 12.24 -23.65
N LEU A 120 9.10 11.26 -23.73
CA LEU A 120 10.17 11.15 -24.71
C LEU A 120 10.24 9.72 -25.27
N PHE A 121 10.51 9.59 -26.56
CA PHE A 121 10.99 8.38 -27.19
C PHE A 121 12.52 8.32 -27.09
N ILE A 122 13.02 7.32 -26.37
CA ILE A 122 14.44 7.01 -26.29
C ILE A 122 14.78 6.04 -27.44
N PRO A 123 15.66 6.41 -28.39
CA PRO A 123 16.11 5.49 -29.43
C PRO A 123 16.99 4.38 -28.82
N ILE A 124 16.63 3.12 -29.05
CA ILE A 124 17.35 1.95 -28.51
C ILE A 124 17.63 0.91 -29.60
N SER A 125 18.83 0.32 -29.52
CA SER A 125 19.27 -0.76 -30.41
C SER A 125 19.06 -2.10 -29.70
N CYS A 126 17.91 -2.71 -29.91
CA CYS A 126 17.54 -3.96 -29.25
C CYS A 126 18.28 -5.15 -29.87
N ALA A 127 18.77 -6.08 -29.05
CA ALA A 127 19.42 -7.30 -29.53
C ALA A 127 19.01 -8.54 -28.72
N CYS A 128 18.86 -9.67 -29.41
CA CYS A 128 18.60 -10.98 -28.81
C CYS A 128 19.90 -11.58 -28.28
N ASN A 129 19.97 -11.86 -26.96
CA ASN A 129 21.15 -12.43 -26.32
C ASN A 129 21.22 -13.96 -26.50
N SER A 130 22.35 -14.57 -26.10
CA SER A 130 22.58 -16.02 -26.17
C SER A 130 21.65 -16.86 -25.29
N LEU A 131 20.97 -16.24 -24.32
CA LEU A 131 20.01 -16.88 -23.41
C LEU A 131 18.57 -16.85 -23.97
N GLY A 132 18.34 -16.23 -25.13
CA GLY A 132 17.01 -16.14 -25.74
C GLY A 132 16.18 -14.94 -25.27
N TYR A 133 16.81 -13.90 -24.70
CA TYR A 133 16.15 -12.67 -24.26
C TYR A 133 16.66 -11.44 -25.02
N SER A 134 15.74 -10.61 -25.51
CA SER A 134 16.04 -9.34 -26.14
C SER A 134 16.08 -8.21 -25.14
N VAL A 135 17.24 -7.54 -25.09
CA VAL A 135 17.56 -6.46 -24.15
C VAL A 135 18.51 -5.44 -24.81
N MET A 136 18.62 -4.25 -24.20
CA MET A 136 19.73 -3.33 -24.42
C MET A 136 20.43 -3.07 -23.08
N GLY A 137 21.68 -3.53 -22.94
CA GLY A 137 22.49 -3.26 -21.76
C GLY A 137 23.00 -1.82 -21.75
N ILE A 138 22.71 -1.08 -20.69
CA ILE A 138 23.10 0.32 -20.51
C ILE A 138 24.13 0.42 -19.38
N PRO A 139 25.31 1.03 -19.60
CA PRO A 139 26.25 1.32 -18.53
C PRO A 139 25.68 2.43 -17.62
N TYR A 140 25.60 2.15 -16.32
CA TYR A 140 25.08 3.07 -15.31
C TYR A 140 26.07 3.19 -14.15
N THR A 141 26.38 4.41 -13.73
CA THR A 141 27.24 4.68 -12.57
C THR A 141 26.39 4.83 -11.32
N ILE A 142 26.62 3.97 -10.32
CA ILE A 142 25.90 3.98 -9.04
C ILE A 142 26.03 5.33 -8.34
N GLN A 143 24.90 5.93 -7.99
CA GLN A 143 24.76 7.19 -7.27
C GLN A 143 24.59 6.95 -5.76
N PRO A 144 24.70 7.99 -4.91
CA PRO A 144 24.29 7.91 -3.51
C PRO A 144 22.83 7.46 -3.38
N ASP A 145 22.54 6.68 -2.33
CA ASP A 145 21.22 6.12 -2.01
C ASP A 145 20.59 5.17 -3.04
N ASP A 146 21.31 4.79 -4.10
CA ASP A 146 20.85 3.81 -5.08
C ASP A 146 20.64 2.41 -4.47
N THR A 147 19.64 1.71 -4.99
CA THR A 147 19.44 0.26 -4.86
C THR A 147 19.05 -0.28 -6.23
N PHE A 148 19.22 -1.58 -6.51
CA PHE A 148 18.74 -2.14 -7.78
C PHE A 148 17.23 -1.93 -7.99
N PHE A 149 16.45 -1.87 -6.91
CA PHE A 149 15.03 -1.49 -6.93
C PHE A 149 14.81 -0.03 -7.38
N LYS A 150 15.50 0.95 -6.77
CA LYS A 150 15.39 2.36 -7.18
C LYS A 150 15.87 2.59 -8.61
N ILE A 151 16.98 1.95 -8.99
CA ILE A 151 17.51 2.02 -10.36
C ILE A 151 16.47 1.50 -11.35
N ALA A 152 15.87 0.33 -11.10
CA ALA A 152 14.86 -0.23 -11.97
C ALA A 152 13.57 0.60 -12.03
N ASN A 153 12.98 0.90 -10.88
CA ASN A 153 11.60 1.37 -10.78
C ASN A 153 11.46 2.90 -10.71
N SER A 154 12.47 3.61 -10.19
CA SER A 154 12.48 5.08 -10.12
C SER A 154 13.30 5.68 -11.25
N THR A 155 14.57 5.27 -11.41
CA THR A 155 15.48 5.83 -12.40
C THR A 155 15.09 5.44 -13.83
N PHE A 156 14.90 4.13 -14.08
CA PHE A 156 14.47 3.60 -15.37
C PHE A 156 12.96 3.32 -15.47
N GLN A 157 12.16 3.73 -14.47
CA GLN A 157 10.68 3.77 -14.51
C GLN A 157 10.00 2.42 -14.79
N GLY A 158 10.65 1.29 -14.45
CA GLY A 158 10.16 -0.06 -14.73
C GLY A 158 10.50 -0.58 -16.13
N LEU A 159 11.31 0.14 -16.94
CA LEU A 159 11.85 -0.37 -18.23
C LEU A 159 12.80 -1.57 -18.07
N THR A 160 13.14 -1.91 -16.84
CA THR A 160 13.93 -3.06 -16.40
C THR A 160 13.38 -3.56 -15.07
N THR A 161 13.84 -4.72 -14.59
CA THR A 161 13.51 -5.23 -13.25
C THR A 161 14.76 -5.20 -12.36
N CYS A 162 14.60 -5.06 -11.05
CA CYS A 162 15.76 -5.08 -10.15
C CYS A 162 16.51 -6.43 -10.21
N THR A 163 15.78 -7.54 -10.40
CA THR A 163 16.35 -8.87 -10.64
C THR A 163 17.16 -8.91 -11.93
N GLY A 164 16.69 -8.26 -13.01
CA GLY A 164 17.45 -8.17 -14.26
C GLY A 164 18.74 -7.37 -14.10
N VAL A 165 18.73 -6.30 -13.28
CA VAL A 165 19.95 -5.57 -12.91
C VAL A 165 20.90 -6.46 -12.12
N GLU A 166 20.42 -7.24 -11.15
CA GLU A 166 21.25 -8.18 -10.37
C GLU A 166 21.84 -9.29 -11.25
N ASP A 167 21.01 -9.98 -12.05
CA ASP A 167 21.41 -11.04 -12.99
C ASP A 167 22.45 -10.56 -14.02
N SER A 168 22.39 -9.27 -14.41
CA SER A 168 23.35 -8.64 -15.32
C SER A 168 24.67 -8.24 -14.67
N ASN A 169 24.76 -8.27 -13.34
CA ASN A 169 25.94 -7.86 -12.56
C ASN A 169 26.28 -8.89 -11.47
N PRO A 170 26.57 -10.16 -11.81
CA PRO A 170 26.75 -11.25 -10.84
C PRO A 170 27.94 -11.10 -9.88
N THR A 171 28.77 -10.07 -10.07
CA THR A 171 29.90 -9.71 -9.19
C THR A 171 29.58 -8.56 -8.23
N VAL A 172 28.38 -7.97 -8.30
CA VAL A 172 27.95 -6.81 -7.51
C VAL A 172 26.83 -7.22 -6.56
N SER A 173 27.10 -7.18 -5.26
CA SER A 173 26.08 -7.53 -4.25
C SER A 173 25.03 -6.42 -4.11
N ALA A 174 23.75 -6.77 -4.26
CA ALA A 174 22.62 -5.86 -4.06
C ALA A 174 22.60 -5.22 -2.65
N SER A 175 23.16 -5.91 -1.65
CA SER A 175 23.24 -5.43 -0.26
C SER A 175 24.39 -4.47 0.04
N SER A 176 25.30 -4.24 -0.92
CA SER A 176 26.49 -3.40 -0.71
C SER A 176 26.95 -2.74 -2.01
N LEU A 177 26.10 -1.86 -2.56
CA LEU A 177 26.43 -1.08 -3.75
C LEU A 177 27.53 -0.04 -3.46
N VAL A 178 28.53 0.02 -4.34
CA VAL A 178 29.66 0.95 -4.23
C VAL A 178 29.39 2.17 -5.11
N ILE A 179 29.21 3.34 -4.48
CA ILE A 179 29.00 4.61 -5.18
C ILE A 179 30.17 4.88 -6.15
N GLY A 180 29.84 5.23 -7.39
CA GLY A 180 30.81 5.46 -8.47
C GLY A 180 31.22 4.19 -9.23
N ALA A 181 30.83 2.99 -8.80
CA ALA A 181 31.03 1.79 -9.61
C ALA A 181 30.07 1.76 -10.81
N SER A 182 30.52 1.16 -11.92
CA SER A 182 29.72 1.01 -13.14
C SER A 182 29.07 -0.37 -13.19
N ILE A 183 27.77 -0.40 -13.48
CA ILE A 183 26.97 -1.62 -13.64
C ILE A 183 26.25 -1.62 -15.00
N THR A 184 25.79 -2.78 -15.45
CA THR A 184 24.96 -2.93 -16.66
C THR A 184 23.50 -3.04 -16.30
N VAL A 185 22.66 -2.12 -16.78
CA VAL A 185 21.20 -2.16 -16.61
C VAL A 185 20.56 -2.70 -17.89
N PRO A 186 19.87 -3.86 -17.87
CA PRO A 186 19.25 -4.42 -19.08
C PRO A 186 17.88 -3.80 -19.32
N LEU A 187 17.76 -2.88 -20.28
CA LEU A 187 16.44 -2.43 -20.71
C LEU A 187 15.73 -3.50 -21.51
N ARG A 188 14.47 -3.77 -21.14
CA ARG A 188 13.60 -4.71 -21.85
C ARG A 188 13.17 -4.11 -23.18
N CYS A 189 13.38 -4.84 -24.27
CA CYS A 189 13.04 -4.41 -25.62
C CYS A 189 12.74 -5.62 -26.49
N ALA A 190 12.01 -5.46 -27.59
CA ALA A 190 11.72 -6.56 -28.50
C ALA A 190 11.78 -6.13 -29.96
N CYS A 191 12.04 -7.10 -30.84
CA CYS A 191 12.01 -6.91 -32.29
C CYS A 191 10.76 -7.58 -32.88
N PRO A 192 10.12 -6.98 -33.90
CA PRO A 192 8.99 -7.60 -34.58
C PRO A 192 9.34 -9.00 -35.09
N SER A 193 8.50 -9.99 -34.82
CA SER A 193 8.61 -11.31 -35.47
C SER A 193 8.26 -11.24 -36.96
N GLN A 194 8.65 -12.27 -37.72
CA GLN A 194 8.29 -12.39 -39.14
C GLN A 194 6.77 -12.36 -39.37
N SER A 195 5.96 -12.85 -38.42
CA SER A 195 4.50 -12.75 -38.48
C SER A 195 4.01 -11.31 -38.27
N GLN A 196 4.67 -10.53 -37.42
CA GLN A 196 4.33 -9.12 -37.19
C GLN A 196 4.75 -8.24 -38.38
N LEU A 197 5.93 -8.49 -38.95
CA LEU A 197 6.38 -7.86 -40.21
C LEU A 197 5.41 -8.16 -41.35
N GLY A 198 4.94 -9.41 -41.48
CA GLY A 198 3.91 -9.81 -42.44
C GLY A 198 2.52 -9.17 -42.21
N GLN A 199 2.28 -8.58 -41.03
CA GLN A 199 1.09 -7.80 -40.68
C GLN A 199 1.34 -6.28 -40.77
N GLY A 200 2.51 -5.85 -41.28
CA GLY A 200 2.88 -4.43 -41.41
C GLY A 200 3.37 -3.78 -40.11
N ILE A 201 3.68 -4.55 -39.07
CA ILE A 201 4.25 -4.05 -37.82
C ILE A 201 5.78 -4.06 -37.92
N ASN A 202 6.37 -2.88 -38.08
CA ASN A 202 7.82 -2.70 -38.20
C ASN A 202 8.47 -2.25 -36.88
N LEU A 203 7.67 -1.93 -35.85
CA LEU A 203 8.14 -1.33 -34.61
C LEU A 203 7.40 -1.90 -33.39
N LEU A 204 8.14 -2.23 -32.33
CA LEU A 204 7.60 -2.60 -31.01
C LEU A 204 8.14 -1.62 -29.96
N ILE A 205 7.37 -0.57 -29.64
CA ILE A 205 7.77 0.40 -28.62
C ILE A 205 7.59 -0.21 -27.23
N THR A 206 8.61 -0.15 -26.37
CA THR A 206 8.49 -0.55 -24.96
C THR A 206 7.91 0.62 -24.15
N TYR A 207 6.75 0.39 -23.52
CA TYR A 207 6.08 1.39 -22.69
C TYR A 207 6.10 0.98 -21.20
N PRO A 208 6.64 1.82 -20.29
CA PRO A 208 6.56 1.59 -18.86
C PRO A 208 5.20 2.06 -18.31
N ILE A 209 4.46 1.09 -17.79
CA ILE A 209 3.11 1.24 -17.24
C ILE A 209 3.20 1.99 -15.90
N VAL A 210 2.34 2.99 -15.72
CA VAL A 210 2.17 3.74 -14.46
C VAL A 210 0.80 3.49 -13.85
N SER A 211 0.61 3.94 -12.60
CA SER A 211 -0.67 3.80 -11.91
C SER A 211 -1.78 4.55 -12.66
N GLY A 212 -2.90 3.88 -12.90
CA GLY A 212 -4.05 4.41 -13.65
C GLY A 212 -4.06 4.11 -15.15
N ASP A 213 -3.00 3.52 -15.70
CA ASP A 213 -3.00 3.04 -17.09
C ASP A 213 -3.94 1.84 -17.27
N SER A 214 -4.58 1.76 -18.45
CA SER A 214 -5.27 0.56 -18.93
C SER A 214 -4.86 0.24 -20.36
N VAL A 215 -5.08 -1.01 -20.79
CA VAL A 215 -4.80 -1.44 -22.17
C VAL A 215 -5.51 -0.54 -23.19
N ASP A 216 -6.76 -0.16 -22.93
CA ASP A 216 -7.54 0.75 -23.80
C ASP A 216 -6.99 2.18 -23.82
N VAL A 217 -6.55 2.70 -22.68
CA VAL A 217 -5.96 4.04 -22.56
C VAL A 217 -4.62 4.11 -23.30
N ILE A 218 -3.77 3.10 -23.14
CA ILE A 218 -2.49 2.99 -23.86
C ILE A 218 -2.75 2.83 -25.37
N ASN A 219 -3.65 1.92 -25.75
CA ASN A 219 -4.00 1.68 -27.16
C ASN A 219 -4.53 2.95 -27.84
N SER A 220 -5.41 3.68 -27.16
CA SER A 220 -6.00 4.94 -27.65
C SER A 220 -4.95 6.05 -27.77
N GLY A 221 -4.04 6.16 -26.80
CA GLY A 221 -2.95 7.15 -26.81
C GLY A 221 -2.00 6.95 -27.99
N PHE A 222 -1.59 5.71 -28.27
CA PHE A 222 -0.72 5.37 -29.40
C PHE A 222 -1.46 5.18 -30.73
N ARG A 223 -2.79 5.17 -30.74
CA ARG A 223 -3.64 4.80 -31.89
C ARG A 223 -3.27 3.44 -32.48
N ALA A 224 -2.88 2.50 -31.61
CA ALA A 224 -2.50 1.16 -32.00
C ALA A 224 -3.73 0.30 -32.36
N ASN A 225 -3.49 -0.83 -33.02
CA ASN A 225 -4.53 -1.85 -33.21
C ASN A 225 -4.64 -2.71 -31.95
N LEU A 226 -5.79 -2.66 -31.27
CA LEU A 226 -6.02 -3.34 -30.00
C LEU A 226 -5.76 -4.85 -30.07
N SER A 227 -6.17 -5.51 -31.16
CA SER A 227 -5.96 -6.96 -31.33
C SER A 227 -4.48 -7.30 -31.52
N LEU A 228 -3.71 -6.43 -32.17
CA LEU A 228 -2.27 -6.64 -32.35
C LEU A 228 -1.51 -6.33 -31.06
N LEU A 229 -1.91 -5.30 -30.32
CA LEU A 229 -1.34 -4.96 -29.01
C LEU A 229 -1.61 -6.08 -28.00
N GLN A 230 -2.84 -6.60 -27.95
CA GLN A 230 -3.19 -7.76 -27.14
C GLN A 230 -2.37 -9.00 -27.55
N GLY A 231 -2.30 -9.30 -28.85
CA GLY A 231 -1.49 -10.40 -29.38
C GLY A 231 0.01 -10.27 -29.08
N ALA A 232 0.60 -9.08 -29.18
CA ALA A 232 2.02 -8.86 -28.91
C ALA A 232 2.43 -9.13 -27.44
N ASN A 233 1.47 -9.14 -26.51
CA ASN A 233 1.70 -9.26 -25.07
C ASN A 233 0.95 -10.44 -24.41
N SER A 234 0.30 -11.32 -25.20
CA SER A 234 -0.62 -12.36 -24.68
C SER A 234 -1.74 -11.83 -23.77
N LEU A 235 -2.23 -10.60 -24.00
CA LEU A 235 -3.29 -10.01 -23.19
C LEU A 235 -4.67 -10.39 -23.73
N SER A 236 -5.63 -10.54 -22.83
CA SER A 236 -7.06 -10.66 -23.12
C SER A 236 -7.76 -9.30 -22.97
N GLN A 237 -9.01 -9.21 -23.41
CA GLN A 237 -9.81 -7.98 -23.30
C GLN A 237 -10.00 -7.49 -21.85
N ASN A 238 -9.94 -8.38 -20.86
CA ASN A 238 -10.09 -8.06 -19.44
C ASN A 238 -8.76 -8.19 -18.66
N SER A 239 -7.61 -8.27 -19.35
CA SER A 239 -6.31 -8.41 -18.68
C SER A 239 -5.92 -7.13 -17.94
N ILE A 240 -5.64 -7.28 -16.64
CA ILE A 240 -5.11 -6.22 -15.79
C ILE A 240 -3.62 -6.06 -16.09
N ILE A 241 -3.18 -4.81 -16.24
CA ILE A 241 -1.78 -4.43 -16.35
C ILE A 241 -1.33 -3.72 -15.06
N TYR A 242 -0.07 -3.92 -14.67
CA TYR A 242 0.49 -3.46 -13.40
C TYR A 242 1.49 -2.32 -13.65
N ALA A 243 1.47 -1.31 -12.78
CA ALA A 243 2.50 -0.26 -12.77
C ALA A 243 3.90 -0.86 -12.51
N GLN A 244 4.96 -0.14 -12.91
CA GLN A 244 6.36 -0.57 -12.77
C GLN A 244 6.66 -1.87 -13.56
N SER A 245 5.89 -2.14 -14.61
CA SER A 245 6.15 -3.18 -15.61
C SER A 245 6.06 -2.59 -17.01
N THR A 246 6.33 -3.41 -18.04
CA THR A 246 6.39 -2.97 -19.43
C THR A 246 5.36 -3.67 -20.31
N ILE A 247 4.85 -2.94 -21.30
CA ILE A 247 4.02 -3.47 -22.39
C ILE A 247 4.65 -3.09 -23.74
N LEU A 248 4.57 -3.99 -24.73
CA LEU A 248 4.99 -3.74 -26.10
C LEU A 248 3.85 -3.15 -26.92
N ILE A 249 4.14 -2.09 -27.67
CA ILE A 249 3.16 -1.39 -28.51
C ILE A 249 3.52 -1.60 -29.98
N PRO A 250 2.80 -2.48 -30.71
CA PRO A 250 3.08 -2.78 -32.10
C PRO A 250 2.54 -1.68 -33.01
N LEU A 251 3.44 -1.09 -33.81
CA LEU A 251 3.14 -0.01 -34.74
C LEU A 251 3.79 -0.27 -36.11
N ALA A 252 3.18 0.27 -37.16
CA ALA A 252 3.78 0.28 -38.50
C ALA A 252 4.94 1.29 -38.60
N GLU A 253 4.81 2.44 -37.94
CA GLU A 253 5.77 3.55 -37.93
C GLU A 253 5.79 4.23 -36.55
N LYS A 254 6.86 4.97 -36.23
CA LYS A 254 6.98 5.74 -34.99
C LYS A 254 6.12 7.02 -35.09
N PRO A 255 5.27 7.35 -34.10
CA PRO A 255 4.62 8.66 -34.03
C PRO A 255 5.65 9.80 -34.00
N GLU A 256 5.38 10.94 -34.62
CA GLU A 256 6.32 12.09 -34.65
C GLU A 256 6.73 12.51 -33.23
N THR A 257 5.74 12.73 -32.36
CA THR A 257 5.90 13.00 -30.94
C THR A 257 5.30 11.88 -30.08
N PRO A 258 5.82 11.63 -28.86
CA PRO A 258 5.24 10.63 -27.97
C PRO A 258 3.90 11.12 -27.41
N PRO A 259 2.87 10.26 -27.33
CA PRO A 259 1.56 10.66 -26.81
C PRO A 259 1.60 10.90 -25.29
N SER A 260 0.93 11.95 -24.83
CA SER A 260 0.64 12.15 -23.40
C SER A 260 -0.49 11.22 -22.97
N ILE A 261 -0.18 10.22 -22.15
CA ILE A 261 -1.11 9.20 -21.68
C ILE A 261 -1.35 9.40 -20.18
N GLY A 262 -2.61 9.29 -19.74
CA GLY A 262 -2.97 9.30 -18.32
C GLY A 262 -3.07 10.68 -17.63
N ILE A 263 -2.80 11.80 -18.30
CA ILE A 263 -2.90 13.15 -17.69
C ILE A 263 -4.07 13.94 -18.27
N THR A 264 -5.24 13.85 -17.65
CA THR A 264 -6.28 14.88 -17.77
C THR A 264 -5.85 16.13 -17.02
N VAL A 265 -5.07 16.99 -17.67
CA VAL A 265 -5.01 18.41 -17.29
C VAL A 265 -6.44 18.97 -17.44
N PRO A 266 -6.99 19.68 -16.45
CA PRO A 266 -8.32 20.28 -16.60
C PRO A 266 -8.30 21.26 -17.77
N SER A 267 -9.01 20.91 -18.84
CA SER A 267 -9.06 21.71 -20.06
C SER A 267 -9.85 23.00 -19.80
N THR A 268 -9.14 24.11 -19.61
CA THR A 268 -9.73 25.45 -19.59
C THR A 268 -10.53 25.65 -20.89
N PRO A 269 -11.83 25.98 -20.84
CA PRO A 269 -12.62 26.13 -22.06
C PRO A 269 -12.10 27.30 -22.90
N SER A 270 -11.96 27.06 -24.21
CA SER A 270 -11.43 28.05 -25.16
C SER A 270 -12.34 29.29 -25.26
N PRO A 271 -11.79 30.53 -25.34
CA PRO A 271 -12.62 31.73 -25.37
C PRO A 271 -13.34 31.91 -26.72
N ALA A 272 -14.61 32.30 -26.65
CA ALA A 272 -15.38 32.79 -27.80
C ALA A 272 -14.82 34.15 -28.32
N PRO A 273 -15.05 34.51 -29.61
CA PRO A 273 -14.44 35.68 -30.25
C PRO A 273 -14.87 37.04 -29.65
N PRO A 274 -14.08 38.11 -29.87
CA PRO A 274 -14.05 39.26 -28.96
C PRO A 274 -15.12 40.33 -29.25
N ALA A 275 -15.65 40.92 -28.18
CA ALA A 275 -16.49 42.12 -28.23
C ALA A 275 -16.01 43.21 -27.25
N GLY A 276 -15.68 44.39 -27.77
CA GLY A 276 -15.75 45.68 -27.07
C GLY A 276 -14.74 45.97 -25.95
N LYS A 277 -13.66 46.71 -26.25
CA LYS A 277 -12.83 47.38 -25.23
C LYS A 277 -13.64 48.42 -24.45
N LYS A 278 -13.60 48.38 -23.11
CA LYS A 278 -13.76 49.56 -22.24
C LYS A 278 -12.73 49.56 -21.11
N SER A 279 -12.20 50.74 -20.82
CA SER A 279 -11.16 50.99 -19.81
C SER A 279 -11.65 50.68 -18.39
N SER A 280 -10.77 50.21 -17.50
CA SER A 280 -11.06 50.09 -16.06
C SER A 280 -9.91 50.62 -15.19
N HIS A 281 -10.27 51.21 -14.04
CA HIS A 281 -9.39 52.01 -13.18
C HIS A 281 -8.48 51.15 -12.26
N VAL A 282 -7.76 50.17 -12.82
CA VAL A 282 -6.90 49.23 -12.06
C VAL A 282 -5.89 49.97 -11.15
N GLY A 283 -5.28 51.06 -11.64
CA GLY A 283 -4.29 51.84 -10.88
C GLY A 283 -4.81 52.45 -9.57
N MET A 284 -6.11 52.72 -9.46
CA MET A 284 -6.70 53.31 -8.25
C MET A 284 -6.79 52.29 -7.10
N TYR A 285 -7.14 51.03 -7.41
CA TYR A 285 -7.26 49.96 -6.42
C TYR A 285 -5.91 49.53 -5.86
N VAL A 286 -4.86 49.50 -6.69
CA VAL A 286 -3.49 49.18 -6.27
C VAL A 286 -2.96 50.23 -5.29
N GLY A 287 -3.22 51.52 -5.54
CA GLY A 287 -2.79 52.60 -4.64
C GLY A 287 -3.40 52.52 -3.23
N ILE A 288 -4.69 52.18 -3.13
CA ILE A 288 -5.39 52.03 -1.84
C ILE A 288 -4.84 50.85 -1.05
N ALA A 289 -4.57 49.72 -1.70
CA ALA A 289 -4.01 48.53 -1.05
C ALA A 289 -2.63 48.78 -0.43
N VAL A 290 -1.73 49.46 -1.17
CA VAL A 290 -0.40 49.82 -0.67
C VAL A 290 -0.49 50.81 0.50
N GLY A 291 -1.37 51.81 0.43
CA GLY A 291 -1.59 52.77 1.51
C GLY A 291 -2.08 52.11 2.81
N ALA A 292 -3.04 51.19 2.72
CA ALA A 292 -3.56 50.45 3.86
C ALA A 292 -2.48 49.55 4.52
N PHE A 293 -1.65 48.89 3.72
CA PHE A 293 -0.55 48.06 4.22
C PHE A 293 0.50 48.86 5.00
N LEU A 294 0.92 50.02 4.46
CA LEU A 294 1.87 50.91 5.12
C LEU A 294 1.31 51.50 6.43
N ALA A 295 0.03 51.87 6.46
CA ALA A 295 -0.63 52.31 7.69
C ALA A 295 -0.66 51.21 8.76
N GLY A 296 -0.94 49.96 8.37
CA GLY A 296 -0.89 48.79 9.27
C GLY A 296 0.49 48.58 9.90
N LEU A 297 1.57 48.67 9.11
CA LEU A 297 2.94 48.56 9.62
C LEU A 297 3.29 49.65 10.66
N ILE A 298 2.85 50.89 10.45
CA ILE A 298 3.07 52.00 11.40
C ILE A 298 2.35 51.72 12.73
N ILE A 299 1.12 51.20 12.69
CA ILE A 299 0.35 50.84 13.89
C ILE A 299 1.04 49.71 14.66
N ILE A 300 1.53 48.67 13.97
CA ILE A 300 2.27 47.55 14.59
C ILE A 300 3.55 48.05 15.27
N LEU A 301 4.32 48.93 14.61
CA LEU A 301 5.51 49.55 15.19
C LEU A 301 5.18 50.39 16.44
N ALA A 302 4.11 51.18 16.41
CA ALA A 302 3.65 51.94 17.56
C ALA A 302 3.28 51.04 18.76
N ILE A 303 2.57 49.93 18.53
CA ILE A 303 2.22 48.92 19.56
C ILE A 303 3.48 48.27 20.13
N CYS A 304 4.45 47.91 19.28
CA CYS A 304 5.74 47.35 19.71
C CYS A 304 6.55 48.33 20.57
N CYS A 305 6.61 49.60 20.18
CA CYS A 305 7.23 50.67 20.98
C CYS A 305 6.51 50.89 22.32
N PHE A 306 5.18 50.84 22.35
CA PHE A 306 4.40 50.96 23.58
C PHE A 306 4.63 49.76 24.53
N LYS A 307 4.62 48.52 24.02
CA LYS A 307 4.96 47.31 24.80
C LYS A 307 6.40 47.34 25.33
N ARG A 308 7.38 47.82 24.54
CA ARG A 308 8.77 48.04 25.01
C ARG A 308 8.85 49.07 26.14
N ARG A 309 8.18 50.23 26.01
CA ARG A 309 8.11 51.24 27.08
C ARG A 309 7.45 50.71 28.35
N ARG A 310 6.39 49.90 28.23
CA ARG A 310 5.70 49.27 29.39
C ARG A 310 6.61 48.26 30.10
N ARG A 311 7.34 47.41 29.35
CA ARG A 311 8.36 46.49 29.92
C ARG A 311 9.51 47.23 30.61
N HIS A 312 9.99 48.35 30.06
CA HIS A 312 11.05 49.15 30.70
C HIS A 312 10.59 49.84 32.00
N ARG A 313 9.35 50.34 32.08
CA ARG A 313 8.78 50.87 33.34
C ARG A 313 8.64 49.78 34.40
N SER A 314 8.29 48.55 34.02
CA SER A 314 8.14 47.42 34.96
C SER A 314 9.45 46.92 35.58
N LYS A 315 10.61 47.22 35.00
CA LYS A 315 11.93 46.79 35.51
C LYS A 315 12.65 47.82 36.39
N ARG A 316 12.02 48.95 36.74
CA ARG A 316 12.60 49.99 37.61
C ARG A 316 11.96 50.04 39.01
N GLY A 317 11.28 48.98 39.43
CA GLY A 317 10.43 48.97 40.63
C GLY A 317 10.45 47.67 41.43
N ARG A 318 11.61 47.01 41.55
CA ARG A 318 11.90 45.96 42.55
C ARG A 318 13.38 45.59 42.47
N ASN A 319 14.14 45.95 43.51
CA ASN A 319 15.31 45.23 44.02
C ASN A 319 15.86 46.00 45.23
N ALA A 320 15.62 45.46 46.42
CA ALA A 320 16.34 45.80 47.64
C ALA A 320 16.54 44.49 48.40
N ASN A 321 17.81 44.16 48.68
CA ASN A 321 18.28 43.09 49.58
C ASN A 321 17.99 41.64 49.09
N THR A 322 18.85 40.62 49.29
CA THR A 322 20.16 40.56 49.96
C THR A 322 21.04 39.42 49.39
N SER A 323 22.36 39.66 49.36
CA SER A 323 23.53 38.78 49.57
C SER A 323 23.52 37.24 49.38
N SER A 324 24.65 36.75 48.84
CA SER A 324 25.36 35.45 49.06
C SER A 324 24.65 34.13 48.66
N GLU A 325 25.32 33.10 48.13
CA GLU A 325 26.77 32.81 48.01
C GLU A 325 27.13 31.94 46.78
N ALA A 326 28.44 31.92 46.48
CA ALA A 326 29.26 31.00 45.67
C ALA A 326 28.71 29.55 45.47
N ALA A 327 28.79 28.89 44.30
CA ALA A 327 29.97 28.52 43.48
C ALA A 327 30.87 27.44 44.16
N LEU A 328 31.29 26.31 43.56
CA LEU A 328 31.27 25.79 42.16
C LEU A 328 30.65 24.34 42.14
N MET A 329 30.74 23.43 41.14
CA MET A 329 31.48 23.32 39.86
C MET A 329 30.80 22.37 38.82
N GLU A 330 31.53 22.00 37.76
CA GLU A 330 31.17 21.15 36.61
C GLU A 330 31.52 19.65 36.88
N VAL A 331 31.23 18.64 36.04
CA VAL A 331 31.82 18.37 34.70
C VAL A 331 31.00 17.33 33.91
N SER A 332 30.77 17.63 32.62
CA SER A 332 30.55 16.78 31.40
C SER A 332 29.60 15.53 31.42
N ASP A 333 28.95 15.11 30.33
CA ASP A 333 29.40 15.14 28.94
C ASP A 333 28.33 15.25 27.82
N ALA A 334 28.84 15.54 26.61
CA ALA A 334 28.26 15.53 25.24
C ALA A 334 26.72 15.38 25.06
N LYS A 335 26.01 16.40 24.57
CA LYS A 335 25.86 16.75 23.13
C LYS A 335 25.32 15.63 22.21
N SER A 336 24.01 15.63 22.01
CA SER A 336 23.43 15.57 20.66
C SER A 336 22.09 16.31 20.63
N SER A 337 22.08 17.53 20.09
CA SER A 337 20.84 18.29 19.91
C SER A 337 20.96 19.28 18.74
N SER A 338 20.25 19.01 17.63
CA SER A 338 19.73 20.06 16.74
C SER A 338 18.84 19.50 15.63
N PHE A 339 17.60 19.08 15.94
CA PHE A 339 16.49 19.19 14.95
C PHE A 339 15.05 19.13 15.53
N PHE A 340 14.80 19.65 16.74
CA PHE A 340 13.42 19.87 17.21
C PHE A 340 13.25 21.26 17.80
N LYS A 341 12.36 22.06 17.20
CA LYS A 341 11.90 23.34 17.75
C LYS A 341 11.05 23.04 18.99
N LYS A 342 11.60 23.30 20.18
CA LYS A 342 10.88 23.17 21.45
C LYS A 342 9.71 24.19 21.48
N HIS A 343 8.51 23.75 21.13
CA HIS A 343 7.28 24.40 21.57
C HIS A 343 6.94 23.85 22.95
N GLU A 344 7.12 24.70 23.96
CA GLU A 344 6.72 24.44 25.34
C GLU A 344 5.23 24.83 25.43
N ILE A 345 4.35 23.85 25.19
CA ILE A 345 2.89 24.06 25.16
C ILE A 345 2.39 24.23 26.59
N ASP A 346 1.55 25.25 26.80
CA ASP A 346 0.97 25.58 28.09
C ASP A 346 -0.02 24.49 28.55
N ILE A 347 0.14 24.02 29.79
CA ILE A 347 -0.60 22.86 30.32
C ILE A 347 -2.08 23.21 30.53
N ASP A 348 -2.40 24.49 30.73
CA ASP A 348 -3.77 24.94 30.97
C ASP A 348 -4.68 24.87 29.73
N GLU A 349 -4.13 24.95 28.51
CA GLU A 349 -4.91 24.82 27.26
C GLU A 349 -5.29 23.36 26.96
N ILE A 350 -4.64 22.40 27.62
CA ILE A 350 -4.90 20.95 27.51
C ILE A 350 -6.22 20.55 28.22
N ASN A 351 -6.78 21.40 29.09
CA ASN A 351 -7.63 20.94 30.19
C ASN A 351 -9.16 20.79 29.90
N TYR A 352 -9.67 21.18 28.73
CA TYR A 352 -11.11 21.43 28.54
C TYR A 352 -12.02 20.25 28.12
N LYS A 353 -11.57 18.98 28.15
CA LYS A 353 -12.47 17.84 27.77
C LYS A 353 -12.24 16.46 28.39
N LEU A 354 -11.05 16.17 28.93
CA LEU A 354 -10.77 14.86 29.55
C LEU A 354 -10.63 15.00 31.07
N PRO A 355 -11.26 14.11 31.87
CA PRO A 355 -10.98 14.00 33.30
C PRO A 355 -9.48 13.81 33.57
N SER A 356 -8.92 14.74 34.34
CA SER A 356 -7.59 14.60 34.93
C SER A 356 -7.72 13.91 36.29
N TYR A 357 -6.88 12.90 36.53
CA TYR A 357 -6.77 12.15 37.78
C TYR A 357 -5.42 12.42 38.43
N SER A 358 -5.36 12.38 39.76
CA SER A 358 -4.09 12.39 40.50
C SER A 358 -3.45 11.00 40.51
N THR A 359 -2.15 10.93 40.77
CA THR A 359 -1.45 9.65 41.00
C THR A 359 -2.08 8.87 42.16
N GLN A 360 -2.60 9.55 43.17
CA GLN A 360 -3.28 8.92 44.30
C GLN A 360 -4.59 8.24 43.88
N ASP A 361 -5.36 8.85 42.96
CA ASP A 361 -6.58 8.24 42.41
C ASP A 361 -6.24 6.96 41.62
N ILE A 362 -5.17 6.99 40.83
CA ILE A 362 -4.71 5.83 40.06
C ILE A 362 -4.21 4.70 40.97
N LEU A 363 -3.45 5.03 42.01
CA LEU A 363 -2.98 4.06 43.01
C LEU A 363 -4.15 3.43 43.76
N ALA A 364 -5.10 4.24 44.24
CA ALA A 364 -6.30 3.75 44.91
C ALA A 364 -7.14 2.85 43.97
N ALA A 365 -7.37 3.28 42.72
CA ALA A 365 -8.17 2.55 41.75
C ALA A 365 -7.60 1.18 41.37
N THR A 366 -6.27 1.01 41.40
CA THR A 366 -5.55 -0.22 41.01
C THR A 366 -5.08 -1.08 42.19
N ASN A 367 -5.43 -0.69 43.44
CA ASN A 367 -4.86 -1.27 44.66
C ASN A 367 -3.31 -1.24 44.66
N ASN A 368 -2.71 -0.11 44.32
CA ASN A 368 -1.27 0.08 44.14
C ASN A 368 -0.64 -0.82 43.06
N PHE A 369 -1.34 -0.99 41.93
CA PHE A 369 -0.93 -1.89 40.83
C PHE A 369 -0.75 -3.35 41.25
N ASP A 370 -1.64 -3.83 42.12
CA ASP A 370 -1.69 -5.22 42.57
C ASP A 370 -1.73 -6.20 41.37
N THR A 371 -1.07 -7.35 41.51
CA THR A 371 -1.00 -8.38 40.45
C THR A 371 -2.37 -8.95 40.08
N SER A 372 -3.33 -8.98 41.00
CA SER A 372 -4.73 -9.36 40.73
C SER A 372 -5.47 -8.37 39.81
N ASN A 373 -4.97 -7.14 39.69
CA ASN A 373 -5.46 -6.14 38.74
C ASN A 373 -4.64 -6.10 37.44
N HIS A 374 -3.59 -6.91 37.28
CA HIS A 374 -2.84 -6.95 36.02
C HIS A 374 -3.68 -7.54 34.89
N ILE A 375 -3.66 -6.93 33.70
CA ILE A 375 -4.37 -7.43 32.50
C ILE A 375 -3.37 -8.00 31.50
N LYS A 376 -2.50 -7.16 30.94
CA LYS A 376 -1.46 -7.54 29.97
C LYS A 376 -0.46 -6.38 29.84
N GLY A 377 0.84 -6.66 29.74
CA GLY A 377 1.87 -5.62 29.60
C GLY A 377 1.84 -4.57 30.72
N SER A 378 1.71 -3.29 30.37
CA SER A 378 1.60 -2.17 31.33
C SER A 378 0.16 -1.75 31.65
N VAL A 379 -0.83 -2.62 31.37
CA VAL A 379 -2.27 -2.31 31.55
C VAL A 379 -2.82 -3.03 32.78
N TYR A 380 -3.51 -2.26 33.63
CA TYR A 380 -4.14 -2.71 34.87
C TYR A 380 -5.64 -2.41 34.87
N ARG A 381 -6.43 -3.29 35.46
CA ARG A 381 -7.82 -3.04 35.82
C ARG A 381 -7.86 -2.06 37.00
N GLY A 382 -8.86 -1.20 37.03
CA GLY A 382 -9.14 -0.39 38.21
C GLY A 382 -10.58 0.05 38.30
N ILE A 383 -10.93 0.72 39.40
CA ILE A 383 -12.25 1.32 39.63
C ILE A 383 -12.06 2.82 39.85
N LEU A 384 -12.59 3.64 38.95
CA LEU A 384 -12.59 5.11 39.06
C LEU A 384 -14.03 5.60 38.96
N LYS A 385 -14.49 6.36 39.98
CA LYS A 385 -15.87 6.88 40.05
C LYS A 385 -16.92 5.79 39.80
N ASP A 386 -16.77 4.66 40.50
CA ASP A 386 -17.60 3.45 40.40
C ASP A 386 -17.63 2.76 39.02
N GLN A 387 -16.83 3.21 38.06
CA GLN A 387 -16.69 2.59 36.75
C GLN A 387 -15.45 1.69 36.69
N THR A 388 -15.59 0.48 36.14
CA THR A 388 -14.43 -0.37 35.84
C THR A 388 -13.69 0.19 34.62
N VAL A 389 -12.40 0.45 34.79
CA VAL A 389 -11.51 1.05 33.79
C VAL A 389 -10.30 0.16 33.51
N ALA A 390 -9.69 0.34 32.35
CA ALA A 390 -8.36 -0.14 32.02
C ALA A 390 -7.38 1.05 32.05
N ILE A 391 -6.35 0.95 32.88
CA ILE A 391 -5.35 1.99 33.12
C ILE A 391 -4.03 1.52 32.53
N LYS A 392 -3.56 2.19 31.47
CA LYS A 392 -2.26 1.92 30.85
C LYS A 392 -1.20 2.84 31.45
N ARG A 393 -0.21 2.25 32.12
CA ARG A 393 1.01 2.92 32.61
C ARG A 393 1.99 3.13 31.45
N ILE A 394 2.61 4.31 31.39
CA ILE A 394 3.56 4.71 30.35
C ILE A 394 4.71 5.48 31.03
N ASP A 395 5.94 5.15 30.66
CA ASP A 395 7.12 5.84 31.16
C ASP A 395 7.26 7.24 30.54
N GLY A 396 7.66 8.20 31.36
CA GLY A 396 7.84 9.60 30.99
C GLY A 396 6.55 10.42 30.87
N ASN A 397 6.70 11.62 30.29
CA ASN A 397 5.61 12.55 30.03
C ASN A 397 5.09 12.40 28.60
N VAL A 398 3.77 12.23 28.44
CA VAL A 398 3.11 12.11 27.13
C VAL A 398 2.15 13.27 26.81
N SER A 399 2.25 14.42 27.50
CA SER A 399 1.38 15.60 27.28
C SER A 399 1.28 15.99 25.80
N ASN A 400 2.43 15.98 25.10
CA ASN A 400 2.53 16.36 23.69
C ASN A 400 1.87 15.37 22.71
N ARG A 401 1.64 14.11 23.13
CA ARG A 401 0.98 13.07 22.29
C ARG A 401 -0.53 13.04 22.53
N ILE A 402 -0.98 13.39 23.74
CA ILE A 402 -2.38 13.24 24.17
C ILE A 402 -3.33 14.24 23.50
N SER A 403 -2.86 15.44 23.15
CA SER A 403 -3.65 16.45 22.43
C SER A 403 -4.32 15.88 21.17
N MET A 404 -3.59 15.03 20.43
CA MET A 404 -4.04 14.40 19.19
C MET A 404 -5.22 13.42 19.38
N PHE A 405 -5.28 12.72 20.51
CA PHE A 405 -6.26 11.63 20.71
C PHE A 405 -7.61 12.10 21.28
N LYS A 406 -7.74 13.38 21.66
CA LYS A 406 -8.96 13.94 22.26
C LYS A 406 -10.14 14.08 21.30
N SER A 407 -9.88 14.12 19.99
CA SER A 407 -10.89 14.25 18.94
C SER A 407 -11.37 12.90 18.38
N LEU A 408 -10.68 11.81 18.72
CA LEU A 408 -10.95 10.48 18.16
C LEU A 408 -12.11 9.81 18.91
N HIS A 409 -13.28 9.84 18.28
CA HIS A 409 -14.52 9.27 18.80
C HIS A 409 -15.23 8.47 17.72
N HIS A 410 -15.13 7.14 17.82
CA HIS A 410 -15.81 6.22 16.93
C HIS A 410 -16.33 5.00 17.71
N SER A 411 -17.43 4.40 17.26
CA SER A 411 -18.09 3.28 17.95
C SER A 411 -17.20 2.03 18.06
N ASN A 412 -16.33 1.83 17.07
CA ASN A 412 -15.37 0.73 16.99
C ASN A 412 -13.95 1.12 17.42
N LEU A 413 -13.75 2.29 18.06
CA LEU A 413 -12.51 2.63 18.76
C LEU A 413 -12.73 2.54 20.27
N VAL A 414 -11.66 2.23 21.02
CA VAL A 414 -11.65 2.38 22.49
C VAL A 414 -11.26 3.82 22.82
N PRO A 415 -12.19 4.67 23.32
CA PRO A 415 -11.90 6.08 23.55
C PRO A 415 -11.01 6.26 24.79
N LEU A 416 -10.12 7.24 24.74
CA LEU A 416 -9.44 7.75 25.93
C LEU A 416 -10.48 8.52 26.78
N VAL A 417 -10.71 8.09 28.03
CA VAL A 417 -11.72 8.69 28.93
C VAL A 417 -11.12 9.41 30.14
N GLY A 418 -9.80 9.44 30.26
CA GLY A 418 -9.11 10.26 31.25
C GLY A 418 -7.62 10.04 31.27
N ILE A 419 -6.91 10.89 32.02
CA ILE A 419 -5.46 10.97 32.03
C ILE A 419 -4.93 11.30 33.44
N CYS A 420 -3.73 10.82 33.76
CA CYS A 420 -2.92 11.32 34.87
C CYS A 420 -1.51 11.58 34.32
N LEU A 421 -1.05 12.83 34.34
CA LEU A 421 0.21 13.22 33.70
C LEU A 421 1.26 13.53 34.74
N GLY A 422 2.37 12.80 34.72
CA GLY A 422 3.55 13.07 35.53
C GLY A 422 4.77 13.40 34.68
N THR A 423 5.88 13.71 35.35
CA THR A 423 7.17 13.96 34.71
C THR A 423 7.95 12.66 34.45
N ARG A 424 7.84 11.69 35.35
CA ARG A 424 8.49 10.36 35.26
C ARG A 424 7.60 9.28 34.69
N GLU A 425 6.29 9.39 34.89
CA GLU A 425 5.30 8.38 34.50
C GLU A 425 3.99 9.08 34.17
N SER A 426 3.21 8.50 33.26
CA SER A 426 1.88 8.95 32.89
C SER A 426 0.93 7.76 32.78
N PHE A 427 -0.36 7.98 33.04
CA PHE A 427 -1.39 6.96 32.99
C PHE A 427 -2.53 7.39 32.06
N LEU A 428 -2.91 6.49 31.17
CA LEU A 428 -4.04 6.68 30.25
C LEU A 428 -5.20 5.79 30.69
N VAL A 429 -6.39 6.38 30.87
CA VAL A 429 -7.58 5.69 31.35
C VAL A 429 -8.53 5.43 30.19
N TYR A 430 -8.91 4.16 30.03
CA TYR A 430 -9.83 3.67 29.01
C TYR A 430 -11.01 2.93 29.66
N PRO A 431 -12.18 2.81 29.00
CA PRO A 431 -13.24 1.91 29.44
C PRO A 431 -12.73 0.47 29.46
N TYR A 432 -13.09 -0.30 30.49
CA TYR A 432 -12.76 -1.73 30.52
C TYR A 432 -13.67 -2.51 29.55
N VAL A 433 -13.07 -3.32 28.68
CA VAL A 433 -13.79 -4.12 27.67
C VAL A 433 -13.72 -5.60 28.06
N GLY A 434 -14.88 -6.15 28.44
CA GLY A 434 -14.94 -7.32 29.33
C GLY A 434 -14.70 -8.72 28.73
N LYS A 435 -14.63 -8.89 27.40
CA LYS A 435 -14.32 -10.20 26.79
C LYS A 435 -12.85 -10.35 26.36
N GLY A 436 -11.95 -9.43 26.73
CA GLY A 436 -10.54 -9.51 26.35
C GLY A 436 -10.27 -9.09 24.89
N SER A 437 -9.15 -9.55 24.34
CA SER A 437 -8.70 -9.25 22.97
C SER A 437 -9.01 -10.38 21.98
N LEU A 438 -9.03 -10.07 20.69
CA LEU A 438 -9.24 -11.05 19.61
C LEU A 438 -8.17 -12.15 19.64
N LYS A 439 -6.92 -11.84 20.01
CA LYS A 439 -5.90 -12.89 20.25
C LYS A 439 -6.39 -13.91 21.28
N ASP A 440 -6.98 -13.43 22.38
CA ASP A 440 -7.43 -14.32 23.46
C ASP A 440 -8.64 -15.20 23.05
N TRP A 441 -9.30 -14.90 21.91
CA TRP A 441 -10.38 -15.72 21.33
C TRP A 441 -9.94 -16.65 20.20
N LEU A 442 -8.79 -16.39 19.58
CA LEU A 442 -8.24 -17.20 18.49
C LEU A 442 -7.20 -18.20 19.01
N HIS A 443 -6.27 -17.74 19.87
CA HIS A 443 -5.01 -18.45 20.17
C HIS A 443 -4.88 -18.89 21.64
N ASP A 444 -5.28 -18.04 22.60
CA ASP A 444 -5.01 -18.29 24.03
C ASP A 444 -6.14 -19.14 24.67
N PHE A 445 -5.97 -20.46 24.79
CA PHE A 445 -6.86 -21.29 25.61
C PHE A 445 -6.75 -20.91 27.10
N PRO A 446 -7.86 -20.70 27.83
CA PRO A 446 -7.82 -20.51 29.27
C PRO A 446 -7.49 -21.83 29.96
N HIS A 447 -6.27 -21.94 30.49
CA HIS A 447 -5.83 -23.05 31.35
C HIS A 447 -6.46 -23.03 32.76
N GLU A 448 -7.41 -22.13 33.05
CA GLU A 448 -8.11 -22.07 34.34
C GLU A 448 -9.47 -22.79 34.30
N GLU A 449 -9.60 -23.83 35.12
CA GLU A 449 -10.80 -24.66 35.31
C GLU A 449 -12.05 -23.91 35.85
N THR A 450 -11.97 -22.58 36.00
CA THR A 450 -12.98 -21.74 36.66
C THR A 450 -13.89 -20.96 35.69
N ARG A 451 -13.66 -21.05 34.38
CA ARG A 451 -14.53 -20.49 33.36
C ARG A 451 -15.13 -21.59 32.50
N SER A 452 -16.45 -21.54 32.29
CA SER A 452 -17.15 -22.33 31.28
C SER A 452 -16.37 -22.28 29.95
N PRO A 453 -16.29 -23.38 29.19
CA PRO A 453 -15.39 -23.48 28.05
C PRO A 453 -15.62 -22.31 27.08
N PRO A 454 -14.58 -21.59 26.64
CA PRO A 454 -14.75 -20.52 25.69
C PRO A 454 -15.27 -21.12 24.38
N SER A 455 -16.51 -20.79 24.03
CA SER A 455 -17.02 -21.02 22.70
C SER A 455 -16.18 -20.20 21.72
N HIS A 456 -15.30 -20.84 20.94
CA HIS A 456 -14.53 -20.19 19.88
C HIS A 456 -15.43 -19.27 19.04
N LEU A 457 -14.90 -18.15 18.55
CA LEU A 457 -15.69 -17.21 17.75
C LEU A 457 -16.25 -17.90 16.51
N SER A 458 -17.58 -17.87 16.35
CA SER A 458 -18.25 -18.35 15.13
C SER A 458 -17.78 -17.55 13.92
N TRP A 459 -17.96 -18.12 12.73
CA TRP A 459 -17.63 -17.48 11.47
C TRP A 459 -18.22 -16.05 11.37
N TYR A 460 -19.52 -15.89 11.63
CA TYR A 460 -20.17 -14.57 11.60
C TYR A 460 -19.59 -13.61 12.65
N ALA A 461 -19.27 -14.09 13.85
CA ALA A 461 -18.65 -13.25 14.88
C ALA A 461 -17.28 -12.72 14.44
N ARG A 462 -16.45 -13.55 13.80
CA ARG A 462 -15.15 -13.14 13.23
C ARG A 462 -15.31 -12.09 12.13
N VAL A 463 -16.17 -12.36 11.14
CA VAL A 463 -16.44 -11.42 10.03
C VAL A 463 -17.01 -10.09 10.54
N ARG A 464 -17.90 -10.11 11.55
CA ARG A 464 -18.44 -8.88 12.14
C ARG A 464 -17.37 -8.07 12.87
N ILE A 465 -16.46 -8.72 13.60
CA ILE A 465 -15.30 -8.07 14.22
C ILE A 465 -14.35 -7.50 13.16
N ALA A 466 -14.18 -8.17 12.02
CA ALA A 466 -13.42 -7.63 10.89
C ALA A 466 -14.06 -6.35 10.33
N ALA A 467 -15.38 -6.38 10.04
CA ALA A 467 -16.11 -5.20 9.54
C ALA A 467 -16.06 -4.03 10.55
N ASP A 468 -16.19 -4.31 11.84
CA ASP A 468 -16.03 -3.34 12.93
C ASP A 468 -14.65 -2.66 12.91
N VAL A 469 -13.57 -3.42 12.75
CA VAL A 469 -12.20 -2.89 12.70
C VAL A 469 -11.95 -2.12 11.40
N ALA A 470 -12.47 -2.59 10.27
CA ALA A 470 -12.36 -1.86 8.99
C ALA A 470 -13.02 -0.47 9.09
N ASN A 471 -14.23 -0.38 9.67
CA ASN A 471 -14.91 0.89 9.91
C ASN A 471 -14.12 1.80 10.89
N ALA A 472 -13.47 1.23 11.91
CA ALA A 472 -12.57 1.99 12.79
C ALA A 472 -11.37 2.58 12.06
N LEU A 473 -10.80 1.85 11.10
CA LEU A 473 -9.67 2.29 10.28
C LEU A 473 -10.10 3.31 9.20
N GLU A 474 -11.27 3.11 8.58
CA GLU A 474 -11.85 4.06 7.61
C GLU A 474 -12.05 5.42 8.28
N TYR A 475 -12.59 5.44 9.52
CA TYR A 475 -12.69 6.64 10.34
C TYR A 475 -11.33 7.34 10.54
N LEU A 476 -10.29 6.60 10.94
CA LEU A 476 -8.96 7.15 11.20
C LEU A 476 -8.23 7.64 9.93
N HIS A 477 -8.44 6.98 8.79
CA HIS A 477 -7.71 7.27 7.55
C HIS A 477 -8.41 8.32 6.70
N GLU A 478 -9.75 8.31 6.65
CA GLU A 478 -10.53 9.02 5.63
C GLU A 478 -11.44 10.12 6.23
N TYR A 479 -11.90 9.99 7.49
CA TYR A 479 -12.86 10.93 8.10
C TYR A 479 -12.29 11.87 9.18
N THR A 480 -11.11 11.62 9.74
CA THR A 480 -10.43 12.60 10.61
C THR A 480 -9.62 13.59 9.77
N LYS A 481 -9.50 14.83 10.26
CA LYS A 481 -8.65 15.87 9.65
C LYS A 481 -7.77 16.52 10.73
N PRO A 482 -6.44 16.30 10.72
CA PRO A 482 -5.68 15.39 9.86
C PRO A 482 -6.07 13.91 10.01
N GLY A 483 -5.63 13.07 9.06
CA GLY A 483 -5.73 11.61 9.16
C GLY A 483 -4.82 11.05 10.25
N PHE A 484 -4.99 9.78 10.59
CA PHE A 484 -4.16 9.07 11.59
C PHE A 484 -3.76 7.69 11.10
N VAL A 485 -2.46 7.38 11.19
CA VAL A 485 -1.94 6.01 11.03
C VAL A 485 -1.76 5.39 12.41
N HIS A 486 -2.35 4.23 12.66
CA HIS A 486 -2.39 3.55 13.95
C HIS A 486 -1.05 2.89 14.33
N LYS A 487 -0.29 2.37 13.35
CA LYS A 487 1.02 1.70 13.50
C LYS A 487 1.07 0.41 14.32
N ASN A 488 -0.05 -0.04 14.88
CA ASN A 488 -0.05 -1.15 15.84
C ASN A 488 -1.35 -1.96 15.82
N ILE A 489 -1.88 -2.20 14.63
CA ILE A 489 -3.01 -3.11 14.45
C ILE A 489 -2.49 -4.53 14.63
N ALA A 490 -3.16 -5.28 15.51
CA ALA A 490 -2.87 -6.68 15.80
C ALA A 490 -4.08 -7.29 16.52
N SER A 491 -4.25 -8.62 16.48
CA SER A 491 -5.31 -9.34 17.21
C SER A 491 -5.29 -9.03 18.72
N SER A 492 -4.12 -8.81 19.32
CA SER A 492 -3.99 -8.41 20.73
C SER A 492 -4.38 -6.96 21.06
N ASN A 493 -4.57 -6.10 20.04
CA ASN A 493 -5.01 -4.70 20.22
C ASN A 493 -6.48 -4.48 19.77
N ILE A 494 -7.16 -5.52 19.29
CA ILE A 494 -8.60 -5.51 18.98
C ILE A 494 -9.33 -6.12 20.17
N LEU A 495 -10.10 -5.33 20.89
CA LEU A 495 -10.88 -5.81 22.04
C LEU A 495 -12.28 -6.26 21.61
N VAL A 496 -12.79 -7.30 22.26
CA VAL A 496 -14.13 -7.85 22.02
C VAL A 496 -15.07 -7.38 23.13
N ASP A 497 -16.17 -6.71 22.78
CA ASP A 497 -17.14 -6.24 23.77
C ASP A 497 -18.20 -7.29 24.14
N ALA A 498 -19.09 -6.95 25.08
CA ALA A 498 -20.13 -7.87 25.56
C ALA A 498 -21.04 -8.43 24.45
N ASN A 499 -21.23 -7.68 23.36
CA ASN A 499 -22.06 -8.05 22.21
C ASN A 499 -21.26 -8.77 21.11
N PHE A 500 -20.00 -9.13 21.36
CA PHE A 500 -19.05 -9.62 20.36
C PHE A 500 -18.93 -8.66 19.17
N ARG A 501 -18.72 -7.36 19.47
CA ARG A 501 -18.28 -6.34 18.50
C ARG A 501 -16.79 -6.04 18.68
N GLY A 502 -16.13 -5.70 17.58
CA GLY A 502 -14.73 -5.30 17.55
C GLY A 502 -14.53 -3.85 17.99
N LYS A 503 -13.53 -3.62 18.85
CA LYS A 503 -13.06 -2.29 19.24
C LYS A 503 -11.55 -2.21 19.13
N LEU A 504 -11.06 -1.48 18.13
CA LEU A 504 -9.64 -1.22 17.94
C LEU A 504 -9.12 -0.28 19.05
N SER A 505 -7.99 -0.64 19.65
CA SER A 505 -7.45 -0.02 20.86
C SER A 505 -5.95 0.25 20.73
N ASN A 506 -5.35 0.87 21.76
CA ASN A 506 -3.90 1.10 21.83
C ASN A 506 -3.35 2.08 20.77
N LEU A 507 -4.07 3.20 20.58
CA LEU A 507 -3.65 4.37 19.78
C LEU A 507 -2.35 5.05 20.27
N GLY A 508 -1.70 4.55 21.32
CA GLY A 508 -0.50 5.17 21.92
C GLY A 508 0.72 5.27 20.98
N LEU A 509 0.76 4.51 19.88
CA LEU A 509 1.78 4.64 18.83
C LEU A 509 1.32 5.45 17.61
N ALA A 510 0.03 5.80 17.52
CA ALA A 510 -0.55 6.41 16.33
C ALA A 510 0.04 7.80 16.04
N LYS A 511 0.14 8.14 14.75
CA LYS A 511 0.74 9.37 14.22
C LYS A 511 -0.25 10.11 13.33
N SER A 512 -0.34 11.43 13.51
CA SER A 512 -1.06 12.34 12.60
C SER A 512 -0.43 12.34 11.21
N THR A 513 -1.25 12.45 10.16
CA THR A 513 -0.80 12.64 8.77
C THR A 513 -0.49 14.11 8.43
N GLU A 514 -0.59 15.03 9.40
CA GLU A 514 -0.29 16.47 9.19
C GLU A 514 1.19 16.71 8.87
N ASP A 515 2.08 15.92 9.47
CA ASP A 515 3.53 15.93 9.21
C ASP A 515 3.94 14.93 8.10
N MET A 516 3.02 14.56 7.20
CA MET A 516 3.27 13.61 6.10
C MET A 516 3.16 14.30 4.74
N GLU A 517 4.27 14.39 4.01
CA GLU A 517 4.26 14.85 2.62
C GLU A 517 3.61 13.76 1.75
N GLU A 518 2.60 14.16 0.95
CA GLU A 518 1.81 13.26 0.09
C GLU A 518 1.19 12.04 0.81
N GLY A 519 1.00 12.11 2.13
CA GLY A 519 0.45 11.00 2.94
C GLY A 519 1.48 9.93 3.34
N VAL A 520 2.78 10.22 3.14
CA VAL A 520 3.91 9.38 3.55
C VAL A 520 4.79 10.13 4.56
N ALA A 521 5.33 9.42 5.54
CA ALA A 521 6.48 9.88 6.33
C ALA A 521 7.56 8.82 6.36
N TRP A 522 8.81 9.26 6.46
CA TRP A 522 9.98 8.40 6.63
C TRP A 522 10.43 8.43 8.09
N THR A 523 10.86 7.30 8.63
CA THR A 523 11.42 7.25 9.98
C THR A 523 12.43 6.13 10.16
N SER A 524 13.55 6.43 10.82
CA SER A 524 14.53 5.44 11.27
C SER A 524 14.12 4.69 12.54
N HIS A 525 12.97 5.03 13.14
CA HIS A 525 12.45 4.38 14.34
C HIS A 525 11.17 3.60 14.04
N ILE A 526 11.35 2.30 13.83
CA ILE A 526 10.28 1.36 13.53
C ILE A 526 9.63 0.91 14.85
N GLU A 527 8.34 1.18 15.01
CA GLU A 527 7.55 0.82 16.19
C GLU A 527 6.30 0.03 15.75
N GLY A 528 6.08 -1.14 16.32
CA GLY A 528 4.89 -1.97 16.10
C GLY A 528 5.12 -3.42 16.53
N LYS A 529 4.18 -4.32 16.24
CA LYS A 529 4.27 -5.73 16.62
C LYS A 529 4.81 -6.58 15.45
N GLN A 530 5.87 -7.36 15.70
CA GLN A 530 6.44 -8.28 14.71
C GLN A 530 5.36 -9.25 14.18
N GLY A 531 5.45 -9.60 12.88
CA GLY A 531 4.43 -10.36 12.16
C GLY A 531 3.34 -9.49 11.50
N TYR A 532 3.12 -8.26 11.98
CA TYR A 532 2.16 -7.29 11.43
C TYR A 532 2.81 -6.11 10.71
N LEU A 533 4.12 -5.93 10.88
CA LEU A 533 4.86 -4.83 10.25
C LEU A 533 4.90 -5.04 8.74
N ALA A 534 4.51 -4.00 8.00
CA ALA A 534 4.56 -3.99 6.55
C ALA A 534 6.02 -3.96 6.04
N PRO A 535 6.35 -4.63 4.92
CA PRO A 535 7.73 -4.77 4.46
C PRO A 535 8.41 -3.43 4.16
N GLU A 536 7.70 -2.48 3.55
CA GLU A 536 8.22 -1.13 3.29
C GLU A 536 8.50 -0.34 4.59
N TYR A 537 7.74 -0.60 5.64
CA TYR A 537 7.95 0.04 6.94
C TYR A 537 9.14 -0.59 7.68
N MET A 538 9.35 -1.90 7.55
CA MET A 538 10.52 -2.59 8.10
C MET A 538 11.82 -2.25 7.37
N ASN A 539 11.79 -2.21 6.04
CA ASN A 539 12.98 -2.12 5.22
C ASN A 539 13.42 -0.68 4.97
N GLU A 540 12.46 0.23 4.78
CA GLU A 540 12.73 1.61 4.35
C GLU A 540 12.28 2.66 5.37
N GLY A 541 11.56 2.23 6.43
CA GLY A 541 10.94 3.15 7.38
C GLY A 541 9.76 3.94 6.80
N MET A 542 9.20 3.50 5.66
CA MET A 542 8.10 4.18 4.99
C MET A 542 6.79 3.96 5.75
N LEU A 543 6.23 5.04 6.29
CA LEU A 543 5.01 5.07 7.08
C LEU A 543 3.89 5.76 6.32
N SER A 544 2.80 5.04 6.08
CA SER A 544 1.55 5.55 5.48
C SER A 544 0.34 4.76 5.98
N SER A 545 -0.87 5.17 5.61
CA SER A 545 -2.09 4.38 5.85
C SER A 545 -2.03 2.95 5.29
N LYS A 546 -1.19 2.70 4.29
CA LYS A 546 -0.99 1.35 3.72
C LYS A 546 -0.29 0.38 4.68
N THR A 547 0.47 0.88 5.65
CA THR A 547 1.09 0.04 6.70
C THR A 547 0.03 -0.56 7.62
N ASP A 548 -0.98 0.22 7.98
CA ASP A 548 -2.14 -0.23 8.74
C ASP A 548 -2.99 -1.24 7.93
N VAL A 549 -3.14 -1.02 6.61
CA VAL A 549 -3.84 -1.98 5.72
C VAL A 549 -3.15 -3.34 5.70
N PHE A 550 -1.81 -3.38 5.65
CA PHE A 550 -1.05 -4.63 5.73
C PHE A 550 -1.27 -5.35 7.06
N ALA A 551 -1.12 -4.62 8.18
CA ALA A 551 -1.33 -5.16 9.52
C ALA A 551 -2.76 -5.70 9.72
N PHE A 552 -3.77 -5.01 9.15
CA PHE A 552 -5.14 -5.51 9.15
C PHE A 552 -5.33 -6.72 8.24
N GLY A 553 -4.65 -6.78 7.10
CA GLY A 553 -4.59 -7.98 6.25
C GLY A 553 -4.10 -9.22 7.00
N VAL A 554 -3.05 -9.09 7.82
CA VAL A 554 -2.57 -10.17 8.69
C VAL A 554 -3.63 -10.60 9.71
N VAL A 555 -4.35 -9.65 10.33
CA VAL A 555 -5.47 -9.95 11.24
C VAL A 555 -6.61 -10.71 10.53
N LEU A 556 -6.93 -10.37 9.28
CA LEU A 556 -7.93 -11.12 8.49
C LEU A 556 -7.50 -12.57 8.25
N LEU A 557 -6.19 -12.82 8.10
CA LEU A 557 -5.65 -14.18 7.98
C LEU A 557 -5.70 -14.93 9.31
N GLU A 558 -5.31 -14.31 10.44
CA GLU A 558 -5.48 -14.92 11.78
C GLU A 558 -6.94 -15.34 12.01
N MET A 559 -7.92 -14.50 11.62
CA MET A 559 -9.34 -14.83 11.73
C MET A 559 -9.78 -16.00 10.84
N LEU A 560 -9.13 -16.19 9.69
CA LEU A 560 -9.46 -17.28 8.76
C LEU A 560 -8.86 -18.62 9.16
N SER A 561 -7.57 -18.65 9.52
CA SER A 561 -6.84 -19.89 9.80
C SER A 561 -6.82 -20.28 11.28
N GLY A 562 -7.01 -19.33 12.20
CA GLY A 562 -6.75 -19.55 13.64
C GLY A 562 -5.27 -19.65 13.99
N GLU A 563 -4.37 -19.35 13.05
CA GLU A 563 -2.91 -19.43 13.24
C GLU A 563 -2.32 -18.11 13.76
N GLU A 564 -1.21 -18.19 14.50
CA GLU A 564 -0.44 -17.02 14.91
C GLU A 564 0.20 -16.31 13.69
N PRO A 565 0.43 -14.98 13.76
CA PRO A 565 0.99 -14.20 12.64
C PRO A 565 2.45 -14.57 12.31
N ILE A 566 3.16 -15.19 13.25
CA ILE A 566 4.51 -15.75 13.08
C ILE A 566 4.39 -17.26 13.32
N LEU A 567 4.70 -18.05 12.30
CA LEU A 567 4.60 -19.50 12.34
C LEU A 567 5.85 -20.09 12.99
N ARG A 568 5.65 -20.88 14.06
CA ARG A 568 6.70 -21.54 14.85
C ARG A 568 6.31 -23.00 15.11
N ASP A 569 7.28 -23.86 15.40
CA ASP A 569 7.04 -25.19 15.98
C ASP A 569 6.75 -25.12 17.49
N GLU A 570 6.46 -26.28 18.10
CA GLU A 570 6.15 -26.39 19.53
C GLU A 570 7.34 -25.98 20.43
N GLU A 571 8.57 -26.09 19.92
CA GLU A 571 9.79 -25.58 20.56
C GLU A 571 10.03 -24.06 20.33
N GLY A 572 9.18 -23.39 19.55
CA GLY A 572 9.26 -21.96 19.26
C GLY A 572 10.28 -21.57 18.19
N MET A 573 10.88 -22.54 17.49
CA MET A 573 11.80 -22.37 16.36
C MET A 573 11.05 -22.22 15.03
N GLN A 574 11.77 -21.87 13.97
CA GLN A 574 11.21 -21.74 12.63
C GLN A 574 11.25 -23.10 11.90
N LEU A 575 10.09 -23.57 11.45
CA LEU A 575 9.97 -24.83 10.72
C LEU A 575 10.79 -24.82 9.41
N PRO A 576 11.72 -25.77 9.20
CA PRO A 576 12.55 -25.83 8.00
C PRO A 576 11.69 -25.94 6.73
N GLY A 577 11.93 -25.05 5.76
CA GLY A 577 11.21 -25.03 4.48
C GLY A 577 9.77 -24.50 4.54
N LYS A 578 9.32 -23.94 5.68
CA LYS A 578 8.07 -23.18 5.79
C LYS A 578 8.35 -21.68 6.01
N SER A 579 7.43 -20.87 5.50
CA SER A 579 7.36 -19.43 5.74
C SER A 579 7.34 -19.08 7.22
N ALA A 580 8.11 -18.06 7.61
CA ALA A 580 8.11 -17.54 8.98
C ALA A 580 6.81 -16.79 9.33
N PHE A 581 6.12 -16.26 8.31
CA PHE A 581 4.96 -15.38 8.49
C PHE A 581 3.69 -15.96 7.87
N LEU A 582 2.56 -15.78 8.56
CA LEU A 582 1.26 -16.28 8.12
C LEU A 582 0.85 -15.76 6.73
N TRP A 583 1.20 -14.52 6.40
CA TRP A 583 0.80 -13.89 5.14
C TRP A 583 1.42 -14.52 3.89
N GLU A 584 2.63 -15.08 3.99
CA GLU A 584 3.28 -15.81 2.90
C GLU A 584 2.58 -17.14 2.59
N SER A 585 1.99 -17.79 3.60
CA SER A 585 1.31 -19.09 3.46
C SER A 585 0.10 -19.03 2.51
N THR A 586 -0.49 -17.86 2.29
CA THR A 586 -1.62 -17.66 1.37
C THR A 586 -1.31 -18.07 -0.07
N ASN A 587 -0.02 -18.10 -0.45
CA ASN A 587 0.41 -18.58 -1.77
C ASN A 587 0.17 -20.08 -1.97
N SER A 588 0.31 -20.93 -0.94
CA SER A 588 0.07 -22.38 -1.09
C SER A 588 -1.42 -22.69 -1.20
N VAL A 589 -2.26 -21.96 -0.47
CA VAL A 589 -3.72 -22.13 -0.50
C VAL A 589 -4.30 -21.85 -1.90
N LEU A 590 -3.77 -20.84 -2.58
CA LEU A 590 -4.26 -20.36 -3.88
C LEU A 590 -3.51 -20.98 -5.08
N GLN A 591 -2.76 -22.07 -4.89
CA GLN A 591 -2.18 -22.85 -5.98
C GLN A 591 -3.22 -23.76 -6.65
N GLY A 592 -3.12 -23.88 -7.96
CA GLY A 592 -4.01 -24.72 -8.79
C GLY A 592 -5.12 -23.92 -9.47
N ASP A 593 -6.17 -24.62 -9.90
CA ASP A 593 -7.40 -24.02 -10.40
C ASP A 593 -8.37 -23.67 -9.25
N ASP A 594 -9.51 -23.05 -9.58
CA ASP A 594 -10.52 -22.64 -8.60
C ASP A 594 -11.07 -23.79 -7.74
N VAL A 595 -11.02 -25.04 -8.22
CA VAL A 595 -11.50 -26.22 -7.48
C VAL A 595 -10.44 -26.68 -6.49
N VAL A 596 -9.18 -26.76 -6.92
CA VAL A 596 -8.03 -27.08 -6.06
C VAL A 596 -7.87 -26.01 -4.98
N ALA A 597 -7.93 -24.72 -5.33
CA ALA A 597 -7.82 -23.63 -4.37
C ALA A 597 -8.96 -23.63 -3.33
N GLN A 598 -10.19 -24.00 -3.73
CA GLN A 598 -11.31 -24.18 -2.81
C GLN A 598 -11.10 -25.36 -1.85
N GLU A 599 -10.52 -26.47 -2.32
CA GLU A 599 -10.25 -27.62 -1.46
C GLU A 599 -9.08 -27.35 -0.50
N ASN A 600 -8.01 -26.72 -0.97
CA ASN A 600 -6.90 -26.25 -0.13
C ASN A 600 -7.40 -25.30 0.97
N LEU A 601 -8.30 -24.37 0.62
CA LEU A 601 -8.91 -23.44 1.59
C LEU A 601 -9.66 -24.18 2.71
N LYS A 602 -10.42 -25.25 2.41
CA LYS A 602 -11.12 -26.02 3.46
C LYS A 602 -10.18 -26.62 4.49
N HIS A 603 -8.98 -27.03 4.06
CA HIS A 603 -7.95 -27.62 4.91
C HIS A 603 -7.12 -26.56 5.67
N TRP A 604 -7.13 -25.30 5.22
CA TRP A 604 -6.38 -24.19 5.80
C TRP A 604 -7.21 -23.28 6.72
N VAL A 605 -8.55 -23.25 6.56
CA VAL A 605 -9.45 -22.53 7.47
C VAL A 605 -9.50 -23.21 8.84
N ASP A 606 -9.60 -22.38 9.88
CA ASP A 606 -9.58 -22.75 11.29
C ASP A 606 -10.45 -23.98 11.62
N PRO A 607 -9.85 -25.10 12.08
CA PRO A 607 -10.58 -26.32 12.45
C PRO A 607 -11.63 -26.12 13.55
N THR A 608 -11.48 -25.10 14.42
CA THR A 608 -12.45 -24.78 15.48
C THR A 608 -13.80 -24.31 14.93
N LEU A 609 -13.83 -23.81 13.68
CA LEU A 609 -15.07 -23.49 12.95
C LEU A 609 -15.82 -24.75 12.49
N LYS A 610 -15.20 -25.94 12.50
CA LYS A 610 -15.84 -27.24 12.18
C LYS A 610 -16.59 -27.26 10.84
N GLY A 611 -16.09 -26.52 9.84
CA GLY A 611 -16.75 -26.38 8.53
C GLY A 611 -17.99 -25.47 8.52
N GLN A 612 -18.32 -24.80 9.62
CA GLN A 612 -19.50 -23.94 9.75
C GLN A 612 -19.26 -22.53 9.19
N TYR A 613 -19.02 -22.44 7.89
CA TYR A 613 -18.86 -21.18 7.16
C TYR A 613 -19.27 -21.33 5.69
N PRO A 614 -19.74 -20.26 5.02
CA PRO A 614 -19.94 -20.26 3.57
C PRO A 614 -18.57 -20.23 2.87
N LEU A 615 -18.21 -21.29 2.15
CA LEU A 615 -16.90 -21.40 1.47
C LEU A 615 -16.60 -20.23 0.53
N HIS A 616 -17.60 -19.71 -0.18
CA HIS A 616 -17.45 -18.55 -1.06
C HIS A 616 -17.13 -17.25 -0.27
N CYS A 617 -17.66 -17.10 0.94
CA CYS A 617 -17.35 -16.00 1.85
C CYS A 617 -15.91 -16.12 2.38
N ALA A 618 -15.48 -17.32 2.77
CA ALA A 618 -14.10 -17.58 3.18
C ALA A 618 -13.09 -17.29 2.05
N MET A 619 -13.39 -17.73 0.82
CA MET A 619 -12.55 -17.44 -0.35
C MET A 619 -12.47 -15.94 -0.65
N LYS A 620 -13.60 -15.23 -0.59
CA LYS A 620 -13.64 -13.77 -0.77
C LYS A 620 -12.85 -13.02 0.31
N MET A 621 -12.90 -13.48 1.56
CA MET A 621 -12.12 -12.93 2.67
C MET A 621 -10.62 -13.22 2.50
N LEU A 622 -10.23 -14.42 2.07
CA LEU A 622 -8.82 -14.76 1.77
C LEU A 622 -8.25 -13.90 0.64
N LEU A 623 -9.01 -13.74 -0.47
CA LEU A 623 -8.58 -12.91 -1.60
C LEU A 623 -8.47 -11.42 -1.21
N LEU A 624 -9.35 -10.93 -0.33
CA LEU A 624 -9.23 -9.59 0.24
C LEU A 624 -7.97 -9.46 1.11
N ALA A 625 -7.78 -10.38 2.06
CA ALA A 625 -6.64 -10.40 2.96
C ALA A 625 -5.30 -10.47 2.21
N ARG A 626 -5.20 -11.32 1.17
CA ARG A 626 -4.05 -11.40 0.25
C ARG A 626 -3.73 -10.06 -0.41
N ARG A 627 -4.74 -9.30 -0.84
CA ARG A 627 -4.53 -7.95 -1.41
C ARG A 627 -4.07 -6.95 -0.34
N CYS A 628 -4.58 -7.05 0.88
CA CYS A 628 -4.14 -6.22 2.01
C CYS A 628 -2.67 -6.48 2.37
N VAL A 629 -2.20 -7.73 2.33
CA VAL A 629 -0.80 -8.11 2.61
C VAL A 629 0.12 -8.08 1.38
N SER A 630 -0.27 -7.39 0.30
CA SER A 630 0.61 -7.17 -0.85
C SER A 630 1.92 -6.52 -0.40
N GLN A 631 3.07 -7.00 -0.91
CA GLN A 631 4.36 -6.34 -0.65
C GLN A 631 4.34 -4.89 -1.15
N ASP A 632 3.91 -4.66 -2.40
CA ASP A 632 3.67 -3.31 -2.92
C ASP A 632 2.52 -2.63 -2.13
N PRO A 633 2.77 -1.49 -1.46
CA PRO A 633 1.76 -0.73 -0.74
C PRO A 633 0.71 -0.09 -1.65
N VAL A 634 1.03 0.18 -2.92
CA VAL A 634 0.11 0.80 -3.88
C VAL A 634 -0.98 -0.19 -4.31
N ALA A 635 -0.61 -1.45 -4.57
CA ALA A 635 -1.54 -2.53 -4.87
C ALA A 635 -2.50 -2.92 -3.72
N ARG A 636 -2.21 -2.51 -2.48
CA ARG A 636 -3.14 -2.71 -1.34
C ARG A 636 -4.40 -1.86 -1.53
N PRO A 637 -5.61 -2.36 -1.22
CA PRO A 637 -6.85 -1.59 -1.37
C PRO A 637 -6.92 -0.34 -0.45
N SER A 638 -7.92 0.53 -0.67
CA SER A 638 -8.32 1.56 0.31
C SER A 638 -9.14 0.92 1.44
N VAL A 639 -9.21 1.57 2.60
CA VAL A 639 -9.99 1.01 3.72
C VAL A 639 -11.49 1.05 3.42
N SER A 640 -12.00 2.10 2.76
CA SER A 640 -13.35 2.12 2.19
C SER A 640 -13.69 0.88 1.33
N TYR A 641 -12.75 0.40 0.50
CA TYR A 641 -12.96 -0.83 -0.29
C TYR A 641 -12.94 -2.10 0.58
N ILE A 642 -12.07 -2.15 1.60
CA ILE A 642 -12.01 -3.27 2.54
C ILE A 642 -13.31 -3.36 3.37
N ALA A 643 -13.81 -2.21 3.86
CA ALA A 643 -15.04 -2.12 4.64
C ALA A 643 -16.27 -2.57 3.85
N SER A 644 -16.43 -2.11 2.59
CA SER A 644 -17.54 -2.54 1.73
C SER A 644 -17.53 -4.05 1.47
N ILE A 645 -16.38 -4.63 1.10
CA ILE A 645 -16.26 -6.09 0.89
C ILE A 645 -16.54 -6.87 2.17
N LEU A 646 -16.09 -6.41 3.35
CA LEU A 646 -16.38 -7.08 4.62
C LEU A 646 -17.85 -6.97 5.03
N MET A 647 -18.54 -5.86 4.72
CA MET A 647 -19.98 -5.74 4.91
C MET A 647 -20.75 -6.74 4.03
N GLU A 648 -20.39 -6.86 2.75
CA GLU A 648 -21.00 -7.87 1.85
C GLU A 648 -20.80 -9.31 2.37
N ILE A 649 -19.60 -9.63 2.87
CA ILE A 649 -19.31 -10.95 3.47
C ILE A 649 -20.13 -11.13 4.76
N MET A 650 -20.27 -10.10 5.60
CA MET A 650 -21.04 -10.13 6.84
C MET A 650 -22.52 -10.41 6.59
N GLU A 651 -23.14 -9.72 5.63
CA GLU A 651 -24.55 -9.90 5.26
C GLU A 651 -24.81 -11.32 4.70
N ALA A 652 -23.96 -11.79 3.79
CA ALA A 652 -24.05 -13.15 3.24
C ALA A 652 -23.89 -14.22 4.34
N SER A 653 -22.98 -13.99 5.29
CA SER A 653 -22.74 -14.89 6.43
C SER A 653 -23.92 -14.93 7.41
N GLN A 654 -24.51 -13.76 7.72
CA GLN A 654 -25.70 -13.67 8.56
C GLN A 654 -26.90 -14.39 7.93
N LYS A 655 -27.08 -14.22 6.62
CA LYS A 655 -28.13 -14.92 5.86
C LYS A 655 -27.92 -16.44 5.95
N TRP A 656 -26.70 -16.91 5.69
CA TRP A 656 -26.34 -18.33 5.75
C TRP A 656 -26.60 -18.96 7.14
N GLU A 657 -26.20 -18.30 8.23
CA GLU A 657 -26.53 -18.76 9.59
C GLU A 657 -28.06 -18.82 9.81
N SER A 658 -28.81 -17.83 9.31
CA SER A 658 -30.28 -17.77 9.45
C SER A 658 -31.04 -18.81 8.62
N GLU A 659 -30.40 -19.39 7.60
CA GLU A 659 -30.94 -20.44 6.74
C GLU A 659 -30.55 -21.82 7.30
N GLY A 660 -29.26 -22.03 7.61
CA GLY A 660 -28.77 -23.25 8.25
C GLY A 660 -29.37 -23.55 9.63
N ALA A 661 -29.83 -22.52 10.36
CA ALA A 661 -30.59 -22.67 11.60
C ALA A 661 -32.06 -23.10 11.40
N ARG A 662 -32.63 -22.99 10.19
CA ARG A 662 -33.96 -23.52 9.85
C ARG A 662 -33.90 -24.97 9.42
N ASP A 663 -32.84 -25.32 8.69
CA ASP A 663 -32.62 -26.68 8.17
C ASP A 663 -31.95 -27.62 9.20
N GLY A 664 -31.64 -27.12 10.41
CA GLY A 664 -31.06 -27.89 11.51
C GLY A 664 -29.58 -28.23 11.35
N VAL A 665 -28.89 -27.60 10.40
CA VAL A 665 -27.49 -27.87 10.03
C VAL A 665 -26.50 -27.08 10.89
N VAL A 666 -26.90 -25.91 11.41
CA VAL A 666 -26.08 -25.09 12.30
C VAL A 666 -26.58 -25.23 13.74
N GLY A 667 -25.80 -25.90 14.59
CA GLY A 667 -26.09 -26.04 16.02
C GLY A 667 -25.90 -24.71 16.77
N ARG A 668 -26.81 -24.42 17.71
CA ARG A 668 -26.73 -23.24 18.59
C ARG A 668 -25.64 -23.37 19.66
#